data_AF-A0A5N7BIV4-F1
#
_entry.id   AF-A0A5N7BIV4-F1
#
_cell.length_a   1.000
_cell.length_b   1.000
_cell.length_c   1.000
_cell.angle_alpha   90.00
_cell.angle_beta   90.00
_cell.angle_gamma   90.00
#
_symmetry.space_group_name_H-M   'P 1'
#
loop_
_entity.id
_entity.type
_entity.pdbx_description
1 polymer ?
#
loop_
_entity_poly.entity_id
_entity_poly.type
_entity_poly.pdbx_seq_one_letter_code
_entity_poly.pdbx_strand_id
1 'polypeptide(L)'
;MTPNQRTSVLFLANSEHGQTNIILAITHELLVRGDVDVHIGSFPALERRIEKLLADNAPAYDESFRSRIHFHPIRGPSNTDVFIRTGKRGAFHPPGYHGAVLGFQSLCEDIWGWTEEEYVDIYNCCVEIVQNVQPSVIAADFFFLQGRDAAYNTGYTAILINTTSLTHIVLGLQPQSAALWKYPLPGTGFPYPLPWHFIPFNALAVIKTAKMYHGSGRRREIREWRIRHKIHGRFPFADAWRPDRFHLSPALKELDWPMEVPDNILPCGPILLPTASVLKQDPELAGWLQKAPTILVNLGTLYAPDPKVAENIATGLKLFLDAWKGEEIQILWKLPKHPHDEDDIHNQSIEPLRQETEIDRVRIHPWFSVEPMAMLQTGQIICSVHHGGANSWYEAIQNGVPHVVLPAWQDCYENAARAEWLGIGVYGNKTQAPSINGQELSRALLRVIGNRSYKEKALDLAKLCHKKEGRVAGAEKIVELARNPGLMAMHIPDVKVDDPQYPLSEIRNSSGMVLQSVQVPQPEGKPTAKPFLNDLAEATLMTALCNTWFILPVLGYSLLLVPGVRLLVLVYMIYIKYFAQAHKMGTLAWRNDSFRTSWVWKIFVSYFPLRLYRSASLSPRKKYIFGYHPHGVAFRGAVGAFAADVAGFSQLFPGITNTLLMKDSVFYQPLLREYLLSAGFSGVSRTSCIKHLTRGGHDGRGMGRAITITVGGSREYNVARPDTMDVVIKIRKGFIRVAVETGADIVPVVAFGENDIFDRLDVESKSVLKFVARVWEWSVGHKVAFSQGRFNLFCPYRKALNVVVGNPIPVTQQRWDPDQKYIDQLHQQYIKQLEELWNNWKDTFGTRKTVRFVVVE
;
A
#
# COMPACT_ATOMS: atom_id res chain seq x y z
N MET A 1 28.13 -6.56 3.22
CA MET A 1 28.40 -7.78 2.44
C MET A 1 29.86 -8.10 2.57
N THR A 2 30.21 -9.35 2.90
CA THR A 2 31.59 -9.84 2.79
C THR A 2 31.97 -9.88 1.29
N PRO A 3 33.20 -9.53 0.89
CA PRO A 3 33.55 -9.28 -0.52
C PRO A 3 33.50 -10.48 -1.48
N ASN A 4 33.10 -11.68 -1.04
CA ASN A 4 33.31 -12.94 -1.78
C ASN A 4 32.04 -13.75 -2.09
N GLN A 5 30.83 -13.26 -1.80
CA GLN A 5 29.59 -14.01 -2.08
C GLN A 5 28.98 -13.52 -3.39
N ARG A 6 28.82 -14.41 -4.38
CA ARG A 6 28.12 -14.10 -5.65
C ARG A 6 26.69 -13.63 -5.37
N THR A 7 26.18 -12.75 -6.22
CA THR A 7 24.80 -12.26 -6.11
C THR A 7 23.84 -13.43 -6.35
N SER A 8 22.95 -13.71 -5.41
CA SER A 8 21.99 -14.81 -5.50
C SER A 8 20.55 -14.30 -5.48
N VAL A 9 19.72 -14.83 -6.39
CA VAL A 9 18.30 -14.48 -6.53
C VAL A 9 17.47 -15.72 -6.25
N LEU A 10 16.53 -15.64 -5.31
CA LEU A 10 15.55 -16.70 -5.07
C LEU A 10 14.17 -16.29 -5.60
N PHE A 11 13.68 -17.03 -6.59
CA PHE A 11 12.28 -16.96 -7.01
C PHE A 11 11.43 -17.88 -6.14
N LEU A 12 10.30 -17.36 -5.62
CA LEU A 12 9.27 -18.16 -4.97
C LEU A 12 7.98 -18.03 -5.76
N ALA A 13 7.48 -19.13 -6.32
CA ALA A 13 6.34 -19.08 -7.23
C ALA A 13 5.51 -20.36 -7.27
N ASN A 14 4.25 -20.23 -7.67
CA ASN A 14 3.46 -21.40 -8.06
C ASN A 14 3.98 -22.02 -9.37
N SER A 15 3.34 -23.10 -9.85
CA SER A 15 3.74 -23.82 -11.07
C SER A 15 2.90 -23.47 -12.32
N GLU A 16 1.86 -22.64 -12.20
CA GLU A 16 0.99 -22.32 -13.33
C GLU A 16 1.74 -21.56 -14.43
N HIS A 17 1.45 -21.91 -15.69
CA HIS A 17 2.09 -21.31 -16.87
C HIS A 17 1.92 -19.79 -16.92
N GLY A 18 0.71 -19.31 -16.61
CA GLY A 18 0.38 -17.88 -16.56
C GLY A 18 1.33 -17.07 -15.67
N GLN A 19 1.76 -17.63 -14.55
CA GLN A 19 2.57 -16.96 -13.55
C GLN A 19 4.08 -17.16 -13.80
N THR A 20 4.47 -18.38 -14.14
CA THR A 20 5.88 -18.79 -14.22
C THR A 20 6.57 -18.42 -15.52
N ASN A 21 5.85 -18.10 -16.61
CA ASN A 21 6.48 -17.64 -17.86
C ASN A 21 7.39 -16.42 -17.64
N ILE A 22 6.94 -15.47 -16.81
CA ILE A 22 7.70 -14.26 -16.46
C ILE A 22 8.98 -14.62 -15.70
N ILE A 23 8.88 -15.56 -14.76
CA ILE A 23 10.01 -16.01 -13.94
C ILE A 23 11.04 -16.75 -14.80
N LEU A 24 10.58 -17.63 -15.67
CA LEU A 24 11.44 -18.35 -16.62
C LEU A 24 12.10 -17.39 -17.62
N ALA A 25 11.39 -16.37 -18.10
CA ALA A 25 11.95 -15.35 -18.98
C ALA A 25 13.06 -14.54 -18.29
N ILE A 26 12.85 -14.12 -17.05
CA ILE A 26 13.86 -13.42 -16.25
C ILE A 26 15.03 -14.36 -15.90
N THR A 27 14.73 -15.63 -15.58
CA THR A 27 15.74 -16.66 -15.30
C THR A 27 16.70 -16.81 -16.48
N HIS A 28 16.18 -16.87 -17.72
CA HIS A 28 17.03 -16.90 -18.90
C HIS A 28 18.00 -15.71 -18.94
N GLU A 29 17.52 -14.49 -18.75
CA GLU A 29 18.36 -13.28 -18.78
C GLU A 29 19.41 -13.25 -17.67
N LEU A 30 19.05 -13.69 -16.45
CA LEU A 30 20.01 -13.81 -15.35
C LEU A 30 21.11 -14.85 -15.65
N LEU A 31 20.76 -15.93 -16.35
CA LEU A 31 21.73 -16.95 -16.76
C LEU A 31 22.65 -16.47 -17.88
N VAL A 32 22.11 -15.79 -18.91
CA VAL A 32 22.88 -15.17 -20.00
C VAL A 32 23.89 -14.17 -19.44
N ARG A 33 23.52 -13.42 -18.40
CA ARG A 33 24.38 -12.42 -17.76
C ARG A 33 25.63 -13.02 -17.07
N GLY A 34 25.59 -14.27 -16.64
CA GLY A 34 26.78 -15.02 -16.19
C GLY A 34 27.25 -14.80 -14.74
N ASP A 35 26.70 -13.82 -14.01
CA ASP A 35 27.25 -13.41 -12.70
C ASP A 35 26.25 -13.48 -11.53
N VAL A 36 25.15 -14.22 -11.71
CA VAL A 36 24.09 -14.42 -10.72
C VAL A 36 23.83 -15.91 -10.54
N ASP A 37 23.69 -16.33 -9.28
CA ASP A 37 23.18 -17.64 -8.91
C ASP A 37 21.64 -17.56 -8.78
N VAL A 38 20.94 -18.39 -9.54
CA VAL A 38 19.48 -18.39 -9.66
C VAL A 38 18.90 -19.60 -8.94
N HIS A 39 18.10 -19.34 -7.92
CA HIS A 39 17.37 -20.36 -7.18
C HIS A 39 15.87 -20.22 -7.47
N ILE A 40 15.18 -21.34 -7.70
CA ILE A 40 13.74 -21.37 -7.96
C ILE A 40 13.08 -22.33 -6.98
N GLY A 41 12.33 -21.77 -6.02
CA GLY A 41 11.41 -22.51 -5.16
C GLY A 41 10.03 -22.59 -5.80
N SER A 42 9.63 -23.78 -6.27
CA SER A 42 8.31 -24.00 -6.88
C SER A 42 7.90 -25.48 -6.80
N PHE A 43 6.68 -25.80 -7.23
CA PHE A 43 6.16 -27.17 -7.25
C PHE A 43 6.85 -28.00 -8.35
N PRO A 44 7.01 -29.33 -8.17
CA PRO A 44 7.78 -30.21 -9.07
C PRO A 44 7.40 -30.13 -10.56
N ALA A 45 6.14 -29.78 -10.87
CA ALA A 45 5.68 -29.63 -12.25
C ALA A 45 6.46 -28.58 -13.06
N LEU A 46 7.10 -27.60 -12.40
CA LEU A 46 7.87 -26.56 -13.08
C LEU A 46 9.25 -27.03 -13.58
N GLU A 47 9.83 -28.07 -12.96
CA GLU A 47 11.20 -28.52 -13.24
C GLU A 47 11.42 -28.91 -14.71
N ARG A 48 10.47 -29.67 -15.30
CA ARG A 48 10.52 -30.04 -16.72
C ARG A 48 10.55 -28.84 -17.66
N ARG A 49 9.90 -27.74 -17.26
CA ARG A 49 9.83 -26.51 -18.06
C ARG A 49 11.12 -25.70 -17.97
N ILE A 50 11.80 -25.75 -16.83
CA ILE A 50 13.16 -25.21 -16.68
C ILE A 50 14.10 -25.98 -17.61
N GLU A 51 14.09 -27.31 -17.59
CA GLU A 51 14.95 -28.11 -18.46
C GLU A 51 14.70 -27.84 -19.95
N LYS A 52 13.43 -27.74 -20.37
CA LYS A 52 13.10 -27.35 -21.74
C LYS A 52 13.63 -25.97 -22.12
N LEU A 53 13.43 -24.95 -21.28
CA LEU A 53 13.97 -23.61 -21.50
C LEU A 53 15.48 -23.64 -21.70
N LEU A 54 16.19 -24.38 -20.84
CA LEU A 54 17.64 -24.50 -20.89
C LEU A 54 18.12 -25.23 -22.14
N ALA A 55 17.46 -26.32 -22.53
CA ALA A 55 17.80 -27.08 -23.72
C ALA A 55 17.57 -26.27 -25.01
N ASP A 56 16.44 -25.57 -25.10
CA ASP A 56 16.08 -24.79 -26.29
C ASP A 56 17.03 -23.62 -26.53
N ASN A 57 17.54 -23.04 -25.44
CA ASN A 57 18.39 -21.85 -25.45
C ASN A 57 19.85 -22.13 -25.06
N ALA A 58 20.31 -23.38 -25.06
CA ALA A 58 21.66 -23.77 -24.62
C ALA A 58 22.81 -22.92 -25.20
N PRO A 59 22.79 -22.52 -26.49
CA PRO A 59 23.86 -21.68 -27.06
C PRO A 59 23.97 -20.26 -26.47
N ALA A 60 22.95 -19.78 -25.75
CA ALA A 60 22.95 -18.45 -25.15
C ALA A 60 23.68 -18.39 -23.80
N TYR A 61 24.06 -19.53 -23.22
CA TYR A 61 24.62 -19.61 -21.88
C TYR A 61 26.12 -19.91 -21.90
N ASP A 62 26.85 -19.37 -20.91
CA ASP A 62 28.23 -19.76 -20.65
C ASP A 62 28.33 -21.21 -20.13
N GLU A 63 29.52 -21.83 -20.19
CA GLU A 63 29.71 -23.23 -19.76
C GLU A 63 29.36 -23.49 -18.28
N SER A 64 29.35 -22.45 -17.45
CA SER A 64 29.11 -22.55 -16.00
C SER A 64 27.63 -22.49 -15.61
N PHE A 65 26.70 -22.21 -16.54
CA PHE A 65 25.31 -21.91 -16.22
C PHE A 65 24.61 -23.00 -15.40
N ARG A 66 24.93 -24.28 -15.65
CA ARG A 66 24.38 -25.42 -14.92
C ARG A 66 24.76 -25.43 -13.44
N SER A 67 25.91 -24.85 -13.08
CA SER A 67 26.32 -24.69 -11.68
C SER A 67 25.61 -23.54 -10.96
N ARG A 68 24.94 -22.64 -11.71
CA ARG A 68 24.32 -21.42 -11.20
C ARG A 68 22.79 -21.50 -11.13
N ILE A 69 22.15 -22.52 -11.68
CA ILE A 69 20.70 -22.72 -11.59
C ILE A 69 20.36 -23.85 -10.62
N HIS A 70 19.48 -23.57 -9.66
CA HIS A 70 19.11 -24.50 -8.61
C HIS A 70 17.59 -24.55 -8.45
N PHE A 71 17.02 -25.73 -8.56
CA PHE A 71 15.60 -25.97 -8.31
C PHE A 71 15.39 -26.50 -6.90
N HIS A 72 14.42 -25.92 -6.18
CA HIS A 72 14.05 -26.30 -4.82
C HIS A 72 12.57 -26.72 -4.82
N PRO A 73 12.25 -28.02 -4.74
CA PRO A 73 10.86 -28.47 -4.82
C PRO A 73 10.07 -28.07 -3.57
N ILE A 74 8.91 -27.45 -3.80
CA ILE A 74 7.93 -27.11 -2.76
C ILE A 74 6.97 -28.29 -2.59
N ARG A 75 6.76 -28.70 -1.34
CA ARG A 75 5.81 -29.74 -0.94
C ARG A 75 4.38 -29.20 -0.83
N GLY A 76 3.40 -30.10 -0.96
CA GLY A 76 1.98 -29.76 -0.91
C GLY A 76 1.36 -29.45 -2.29
N PRO A 77 0.06 -29.15 -2.34
CA PRO A 77 -0.65 -28.93 -3.60
C PRO A 77 -0.40 -27.53 -4.19
N SER A 78 -0.21 -27.48 -5.50
CA SER A 78 -0.20 -26.24 -6.27
C SER A 78 -1.59 -25.61 -6.36
N ASN A 79 -1.65 -24.38 -6.86
CA ASN A 79 -2.92 -23.69 -7.17
C ASN A 79 -3.79 -24.51 -8.14
N THR A 80 -3.16 -25.12 -9.15
CA THR A 80 -3.86 -26.00 -10.10
C THR A 80 -4.45 -27.22 -9.40
N ASP A 81 -3.68 -27.87 -8.52
CA ASP A 81 -4.16 -29.04 -7.77
C ASP A 81 -5.35 -28.67 -6.88
N VAL A 82 -5.28 -27.50 -6.23
CA VAL A 82 -6.36 -26.97 -5.40
C VAL A 82 -7.60 -26.65 -6.23
N PHE A 83 -7.43 -26.02 -7.39
CA PHE A 83 -8.54 -25.67 -8.28
C PHE A 83 -9.22 -26.92 -8.85
N ILE A 84 -8.47 -27.95 -9.24
CA ILE A 84 -9.03 -29.22 -9.75
C ILE A 84 -9.98 -29.87 -8.73
N ARG A 85 -9.71 -29.75 -7.42
CA ARG A 85 -10.58 -30.29 -6.36
C ARG A 85 -11.99 -29.70 -6.37
N THR A 86 -12.19 -28.52 -6.95
CA THR A 86 -13.53 -27.91 -7.02
C THR A 86 -14.40 -28.57 -8.10
N GLY A 87 -13.83 -29.39 -8.99
CA GLY A 87 -14.53 -30.00 -10.13
C GLY A 87 -15.01 -29.00 -11.19
N LYS A 88 -14.55 -27.74 -11.12
CA LYS A 88 -14.94 -26.68 -12.08
C LYS A 88 -14.04 -26.74 -13.32
N ARG A 89 -14.61 -26.49 -14.50
CA ARG A 89 -13.86 -26.39 -15.77
C ARG A 89 -12.94 -25.16 -15.85
N GLY A 90 -13.29 -24.11 -15.10
CA GLY A 90 -12.59 -22.83 -15.10
C GLY A 90 -13.30 -21.83 -14.20
N ALA A 91 -12.63 -20.74 -13.85
CA ALA A 91 -13.18 -19.64 -13.02
C ALA A 91 -14.11 -18.72 -13.83
N PHE A 92 -14.93 -19.30 -14.70
CA PHE A 92 -15.79 -18.60 -15.64
C PHE A 92 -16.87 -17.79 -14.92
N HIS A 93 -17.08 -16.55 -15.35
CA HIS A 93 -18.18 -15.71 -14.87
C HIS A 93 -18.64 -14.75 -15.95
N PRO A 94 -19.91 -14.32 -15.98
CA PRO A 94 -20.38 -13.30 -16.91
C PRO A 94 -19.67 -11.95 -16.66
N PRO A 95 -19.63 -11.05 -17.65
CA PRO A 95 -19.18 -9.68 -17.45
C PRO A 95 -20.23 -8.86 -16.70
N GLY A 96 -19.96 -7.56 -16.56
CA GLY A 96 -20.81 -6.59 -15.90
C GLY A 96 -20.65 -6.58 -14.38
N TYR A 97 -21.48 -5.78 -13.74
CA TYR A 97 -21.42 -5.54 -12.30
C TYR A 97 -21.56 -6.82 -11.46
N HIS A 98 -22.64 -7.58 -11.67
CA HIS A 98 -22.91 -8.80 -10.90
C HIS A 98 -21.87 -9.88 -11.19
N GLY A 99 -21.50 -10.01 -12.46
CA GLY A 99 -20.50 -10.95 -12.93
C GLY A 99 -19.12 -10.71 -12.32
N ALA A 100 -18.65 -9.45 -12.27
CA ALA A 100 -17.38 -9.11 -11.62
C ALA A 100 -17.37 -9.54 -10.13
N VAL A 101 -18.46 -9.29 -9.39
CA VAL A 101 -18.56 -9.70 -7.98
C VAL A 101 -18.45 -11.23 -7.83
N LEU A 102 -19.13 -12.00 -8.70
CA LEU A 102 -19.04 -13.46 -8.72
C LEU A 102 -17.63 -13.93 -9.03
N GLY A 103 -16.97 -13.31 -10.02
CA GLY A 103 -15.58 -13.61 -10.34
C GLY A 103 -14.66 -13.43 -9.14
N PHE A 104 -14.80 -12.31 -8.42
CA PHE A 104 -13.95 -12.06 -7.25
C PHE A 104 -14.27 -13.00 -6.09
N GLN A 105 -15.51 -13.46 -5.97
CA GLN A 105 -15.90 -14.48 -5.00
C GLN A 105 -15.23 -15.82 -5.34
N SER A 106 -15.28 -16.25 -6.60
CA SER A 106 -14.58 -17.45 -7.09
C SER A 106 -13.07 -17.40 -6.83
N LEU A 107 -12.44 -16.23 -7.01
CA LEU A 107 -11.03 -16.05 -6.63
C LEU A 107 -10.76 -16.32 -5.14
N CYS A 108 -11.69 -15.95 -4.25
CA CYS A 108 -11.52 -16.18 -2.82
C CYS A 108 -11.82 -17.63 -2.42
N GLU A 109 -12.84 -18.24 -3.03
CA GLU A 109 -13.39 -19.54 -2.62
C GLU A 109 -12.75 -20.72 -3.34
N ASP A 110 -12.48 -20.59 -4.64
CA ASP A 110 -11.98 -21.69 -5.49
C ASP A 110 -10.46 -21.70 -5.61
N ILE A 111 -9.84 -20.51 -5.72
CA ILE A 111 -8.38 -20.40 -5.94
C ILE A 111 -7.61 -20.50 -4.62
N TRP A 112 -8.20 -20.07 -3.49
CA TRP A 112 -7.55 -20.19 -2.16
C TRP A 112 -8.01 -21.43 -1.40
N GLY A 113 -8.21 -22.55 -2.08
CA GLY A 113 -8.78 -23.80 -1.55
C GLY A 113 -7.86 -24.70 -0.69
N TRP A 114 -6.69 -24.25 -0.21
CA TRP A 114 -5.80 -25.04 0.68
C TRP A 114 -6.39 -25.33 2.07
N THR A 115 -6.10 -26.48 2.68
CA THR A 115 -6.38 -26.65 4.13
C THR A 115 -5.39 -25.87 4.99
N GLU A 116 -5.64 -25.81 6.30
CA GLU A 116 -4.70 -25.18 7.25
C GLU A 116 -3.34 -25.87 7.21
N GLU A 117 -3.33 -27.21 7.22
CA GLU A 117 -2.12 -28.04 7.18
C GLU A 117 -1.34 -27.79 5.88
N GLU A 118 -2.03 -27.79 4.74
CA GLU A 118 -1.40 -27.54 3.43
C GLU A 118 -0.79 -26.14 3.35
N TYR A 119 -1.52 -25.12 3.81
CA TYR A 119 -1.02 -23.74 3.78
C TYR A 119 0.23 -23.56 4.64
N VAL A 120 0.21 -24.11 5.85
CA VAL A 120 1.32 -24.02 6.82
C VAL A 120 2.52 -24.84 6.34
N ASP A 121 2.31 -26.01 5.75
CA ASP A 121 3.40 -26.86 5.27
C ASP A 121 4.13 -26.22 4.07
N ILE A 122 3.39 -25.67 3.11
CA ILE A 122 3.95 -24.90 1.99
C ILE A 122 4.73 -23.68 2.52
N TYR A 123 4.17 -22.95 3.50
CA TYR A 123 4.84 -21.81 4.13
C TYR A 123 6.16 -22.22 4.81
N ASN A 124 6.15 -23.29 5.61
CA ASN A 124 7.35 -23.77 6.30
C ASN A 124 8.42 -24.26 5.32
N CYS A 125 8.01 -24.96 4.26
CA CYS A 125 8.92 -25.36 3.19
C CYS A 125 9.58 -24.13 2.53
N CYS A 126 8.82 -23.06 2.26
CA CYS A 126 9.40 -21.82 1.75
C CYS A 126 10.38 -21.19 2.75
N VAL A 127 10.07 -21.19 4.04
CA VAL A 127 10.97 -20.68 5.10
C VAL A 127 12.28 -21.48 5.14
N GLU A 128 12.20 -22.81 5.08
CA GLU A 128 13.36 -23.71 5.01
C GLU A 128 14.24 -23.38 3.79
N ILE A 129 13.63 -23.21 2.61
CA ILE A 129 14.36 -22.83 1.38
C ILE A 129 15.06 -21.48 1.57
N VAL A 130 14.38 -20.45 2.09
CA VAL A 130 15.00 -19.13 2.32
C VAL A 130 16.16 -19.23 3.30
N GLN A 131 16.02 -20.00 4.38
CA GLN A 131 17.06 -20.17 5.39
C GLN A 131 18.28 -20.93 4.85
N ASN A 132 18.07 -21.91 3.98
CA ASN A 132 19.15 -22.70 3.37
C ASN A 132 19.88 -21.90 2.27
N VAL A 133 19.14 -21.16 1.45
CA VAL A 133 19.70 -20.40 0.31
C VAL A 133 20.38 -19.11 0.77
N GLN A 134 19.82 -18.42 1.77
CA GLN A 134 20.23 -17.08 2.22
C GLN A 134 20.44 -16.11 1.04
N PRO A 135 19.40 -15.88 0.21
CA PRO A 135 19.56 -15.18 -1.06
C PRO A 135 19.89 -13.69 -0.86
N SER A 136 20.61 -13.09 -1.82
CA SER A 136 20.80 -11.62 -1.83
C SER A 136 19.47 -10.88 -1.99
N VAL A 137 18.53 -11.46 -2.75
CA VAL A 137 17.16 -10.95 -2.89
C VAL A 137 16.15 -12.08 -3.14
N ILE A 138 14.93 -11.90 -2.63
CA ILE A 138 13.78 -12.75 -2.98
C ILE A 138 12.91 -12.04 -4.00
N ALA A 139 12.53 -12.74 -5.07
CA ALA A 139 11.52 -12.30 -6.02
C ALA A 139 10.31 -13.23 -5.94
N ALA A 140 9.24 -12.76 -5.31
CA ALA A 140 8.06 -13.57 -5.02
C ALA A 140 6.93 -13.24 -5.99
N ASP A 141 6.33 -14.29 -6.55
CA ASP A 141 5.09 -14.21 -7.33
C ASP A 141 3.95 -13.64 -6.47
N PHE A 142 3.22 -12.67 -7.03
CA PHE A 142 2.08 -12.02 -6.38
C PHE A 142 1.01 -13.01 -5.92
N PHE A 143 0.70 -14.05 -6.70
CA PHE A 143 -0.35 -15.02 -6.40
C PHE A 143 0.10 -16.15 -5.48
N PHE A 144 1.40 -16.23 -5.16
CA PHE A 144 1.93 -17.24 -4.25
C PHE A 144 1.95 -16.74 -2.79
N LEU A 145 0.79 -16.82 -2.13
CA LEU A 145 0.57 -16.23 -0.81
C LEU A 145 1.58 -16.73 0.24
N GLN A 146 1.84 -18.04 0.26
CA GLN A 146 2.70 -18.71 1.22
C GLN A 146 4.16 -18.28 1.06
N GLY A 147 4.67 -18.22 -0.18
CA GLY A 147 6.02 -17.71 -0.47
C GLY A 147 6.20 -16.24 -0.08
N ARG A 148 5.16 -15.41 -0.28
CA ARG A 148 5.16 -13.99 0.14
C ARG A 148 5.19 -13.84 1.66
N ASP A 149 4.43 -14.67 2.38
CA ASP A 149 4.46 -14.73 3.83
C ASP A 149 5.82 -15.21 4.35
N ALA A 150 6.40 -16.25 3.74
CA ALA A 150 7.73 -16.76 4.10
C ALA A 150 8.82 -15.71 3.92
N ALA A 151 8.82 -15.00 2.79
CA ALA A 151 9.76 -13.91 2.54
C ALA A 151 9.65 -12.80 3.60
N TYR A 152 8.43 -12.41 3.99
CA TYR A 152 8.22 -11.41 5.03
C TYR A 152 8.71 -11.87 6.41
N ASN A 153 8.36 -13.10 6.83
CA ASN A 153 8.61 -13.60 8.17
C ASN A 153 10.07 -13.99 8.41
N THR A 154 10.83 -14.27 7.35
CA THR A 154 12.29 -14.51 7.41
C THR A 154 13.11 -13.22 7.46
N GLY A 155 12.47 -12.05 7.38
CA GLY A 155 13.14 -10.75 7.45
C GLY A 155 13.73 -10.27 6.12
N TYR A 156 13.56 -11.02 5.04
CA TYR A 156 13.99 -10.60 3.70
C TYR A 156 12.96 -9.66 3.08
N THR A 157 13.44 -8.54 2.52
CA THR A 157 12.58 -7.71 1.67
C THR A 157 12.50 -8.37 0.29
N ALA A 158 11.29 -8.51 -0.25
CA ALA A 158 11.07 -9.22 -1.51
C ALA A 158 10.52 -8.31 -2.60
N ILE A 159 11.00 -8.50 -3.82
CA ILE A 159 10.42 -7.96 -5.05
C ILE A 159 9.11 -8.71 -5.28
N LEU A 160 8.04 -7.98 -5.56
CA LEU A 160 6.76 -8.58 -5.94
C LEU A 160 6.67 -8.63 -7.46
N ILE A 161 6.69 -9.84 -8.02
CA ILE A 161 6.48 -10.07 -9.45
C ILE A 161 4.99 -10.21 -9.69
N ASN A 162 4.42 -9.23 -10.36
CA ASN A 162 3.04 -9.28 -10.83
C ASN A 162 2.98 -10.01 -12.16
N THR A 163 1.84 -10.62 -12.46
CA THR A 163 1.63 -11.42 -13.68
C THR A 163 0.53 -10.84 -14.59
N THR A 164 -0.06 -9.72 -14.16
CA THR A 164 -1.18 -9.05 -14.83
C THR A 164 -0.88 -7.58 -15.07
N SER A 165 -1.84 -6.88 -15.68
CA SER A 165 -1.75 -5.46 -16.06
C SER A 165 -1.59 -4.52 -14.87
N LEU A 166 -1.23 -3.25 -15.15
CA LEU A 166 -1.08 -2.22 -14.10
C LEU A 166 -2.35 -2.00 -13.27
N THR A 167 -3.53 -2.19 -13.85
CA THR A 167 -4.82 -1.97 -13.16
C THR A 167 -4.92 -2.78 -11.88
N HIS A 168 -4.42 -4.02 -11.88
CA HIS A 168 -4.47 -4.89 -10.72
C HIS A 168 -3.57 -4.41 -9.57
N ILE A 169 -2.62 -3.52 -9.85
CA ILE A 169 -1.66 -2.98 -8.90
C ILE A 169 -2.11 -1.58 -8.41
N VAL A 170 -2.45 -0.68 -9.34
CA VAL A 170 -2.59 0.76 -9.04
C VAL A 170 -4.02 1.30 -9.04
N LEU A 171 -5.04 0.51 -9.41
CA LEU A 171 -6.42 0.99 -9.48
C LEU A 171 -6.89 1.60 -8.16
N GLY A 172 -6.63 0.92 -7.04
CA GLY A 172 -6.98 1.39 -5.70
C GLY A 172 -6.18 2.61 -5.20
N LEU A 173 -5.12 3.00 -5.91
CA LEU A 173 -4.24 4.11 -5.56
C LEU A 173 -4.62 5.40 -6.30
N GLN A 174 -5.49 5.32 -7.29
CA GLN A 174 -5.81 6.47 -8.13
C GLN A 174 -6.47 7.59 -7.30
N PRO A 175 -6.03 8.85 -7.45
CA PRO A 175 -6.51 9.97 -6.65
C PRO A 175 -8.00 10.24 -6.90
N GLN A 176 -8.63 10.97 -5.99
CA GLN A 176 -10.03 11.41 -6.12
C GLN A 176 -11.03 10.25 -6.33
N SER A 177 -10.70 9.06 -5.82
CA SER A 177 -11.49 7.84 -5.97
C SER A 177 -11.78 7.49 -7.44
N ALA A 178 -10.84 7.78 -8.36
CA ALA A 178 -10.99 7.55 -9.79
C ALA A 178 -11.33 6.09 -10.17
N ALA A 179 -11.01 5.12 -9.31
CA ALA A 179 -11.46 3.75 -9.45
C ALA A 179 -13.00 3.60 -9.55
N LEU A 180 -13.77 4.50 -8.94
CA LEU A 180 -15.24 4.43 -8.97
C LEU A 180 -15.84 4.91 -10.30
N TRP A 181 -15.23 5.91 -10.95
CA TRP A 181 -15.88 6.65 -12.03
C TRP A 181 -15.07 6.79 -13.32
N LYS A 182 -13.74 6.61 -13.27
CA LYS A 182 -12.84 6.87 -14.41
C LYS A 182 -12.38 5.58 -15.09
N TYR A 183 -11.99 4.58 -14.30
CA TYR A 183 -11.42 3.32 -14.79
C TYR A 183 -12.37 2.14 -14.55
N PRO A 184 -12.57 1.26 -15.54
CA PRO A 184 -13.40 0.07 -15.38
C PRO A 184 -12.78 -0.89 -14.37
N LEU A 185 -13.59 -1.42 -13.46
CA LEU A 185 -13.16 -2.49 -12.55
C LEU A 185 -12.86 -3.77 -13.35
N PRO A 186 -11.75 -4.48 -13.08
CA PRO A 186 -11.47 -5.80 -13.65
C PRO A 186 -12.64 -6.76 -13.49
N GLY A 187 -12.89 -7.59 -14.50
CA GLY A 187 -14.02 -8.51 -14.52
C GLY A 187 -15.35 -7.93 -15.04
N THR A 188 -15.49 -6.60 -15.16
CA THR A 188 -16.75 -6.00 -15.64
C THR A 188 -16.90 -6.02 -17.16
N GLY A 189 -15.80 -6.06 -17.92
CA GLY A 189 -15.84 -5.91 -19.38
C GLY A 189 -16.39 -4.56 -19.85
N PHE A 190 -16.45 -3.55 -18.97
CA PHE A 190 -16.85 -2.20 -19.35
C PHE A 190 -15.76 -1.54 -20.22
N PRO A 191 -16.16 -0.72 -21.21
CA PRO A 191 -15.21 -0.04 -22.08
C PRO A 191 -14.49 1.09 -21.34
N TYR A 192 -13.35 1.52 -21.92
CA TYR A 192 -12.62 2.71 -21.52
C TYR A 192 -12.51 3.69 -22.70
N PRO A 193 -12.72 5.02 -22.49
CA PRO A 193 -13.19 5.68 -21.26
C PRO A 193 -14.57 5.20 -20.82
N LEU A 194 -14.82 5.18 -19.50
CA LEU A 194 -16.11 4.74 -18.95
C LEU A 194 -17.25 5.67 -19.41
N PRO A 195 -18.26 5.17 -20.15
CA PRO A 195 -19.46 5.92 -20.46
C PRO A 195 -20.23 6.28 -19.19
N TRP A 196 -20.86 7.46 -19.18
CA TRP A 196 -21.54 7.99 -17.99
C TRP A 196 -22.60 7.04 -17.40
N HIS A 197 -23.30 6.27 -18.25
CA HIS A 197 -24.31 5.32 -17.82
C HIS A 197 -23.73 4.06 -17.16
N PHE A 198 -22.44 3.77 -17.34
CA PHE A 198 -21.73 2.69 -16.63
C PHE A 198 -21.10 3.14 -15.32
N ILE A 199 -20.93 4.44 -15.07
CA ILE A 199 -20.31 4.95 -13.83
C ILE A 199 -21.01 4.44 -12.57
N PRO A 200 -22.35 4.48 -12.43
CA PRO A 200 -23.02 3.95 -11.24
C PRO A 200 -22.76 2.45 -11.03
N PHE A 201 -22.80 1.66 -12.11
CA PHE A 201 -22.57 0.22 -12.05
C PHE A 201 -21.11 -0.12 -11.71
N ASN A 202 -20.15 0.65 -12.24
CA ASN A 202 -18.74 0.49 -11.91
C ASN A 202 -18.47 0.83 -10.45
N ALA A 203 -18.99 1.96 -9.96
CA ALA A 203 -18.87 2.36 -8.56
C ALA A 203 -19.47 1.30 -7.62
N LEU A 204 -20.65 0.78 -7.97
CA LEU A 204 -21.27 -0.33 -7.25
C LEU A 204 -20.41 -1.60 -7.28
N ALA A 205 -19.80 -1.94 -8.43
CA ALA A 205 -18.90 -3.07 -8.59
C ALA A 205 -17.71 -2.98 -7.65
N VAL A 206 -17.06 -1.82 -7.61
CA VAL A 206 -15.91 -1.56 -6.74
C VAL A 206 -16.30 -1.71 -5.27
N ILE A 207 -17.40 -1.06 -4.85
CA ILE A 207 -17.86 -1.09 -3.45
C ILE A 207 -18.28 -2.51 -3.04
N LYS A 208 -19.06 -3.23 -3.87
CA LYS A 208 -19.49 -4.59 -3.54
C LYS A 208 -18.35 -5.58 -3.55
N THR A 209 -17.41 -5.48 -4.50
CA THR A 209 -16.23 -6.33 -4.54
C THR A 209 -15.37 -6.12 -3.29
N ALA A 210 -15.15 -4.85 -2.90
CA ALA A 210 -14.46 -4.54 -1.66
C ALA A 210 -15.20 -5.11 -0.44
N LYS A 211 -16.54 -4.97 -0.37
CA LYS A 211 -17.35 -5.52 0.73
C LYS A 211 -17.28 -7.05 0.78
N MET A 212 -17.41 -7.72 -0.35
CA MET A 212 -17.29 -9.17 -0.48
C MET A 212 -15.92 -9.64 0.01
N TYR A 213 -14.84 -9.02 -0.48
CA TYR A 213 -13.48 -9.35 -0.05
C TYR A 213 -13.24 -9.16 1.46
N HIS A 214 -13.84 -8.13 2.06
CA HIS A 214 -13.75 -7.90 3.51
C HIS A 214 -14.68 -8.80 4.34
N GLY A 215 -15.75 -9.32 3.74
CA GLY A 215 -16.68 -10.25 4.35
C GLY A 215 -16.40 -11.73 4.08
N SER A 216 -15.42 -12.06 3.23
CA SER A 216 -15.11 -13.44 2.84
C SER A 216 -14.74 -14.31 4.05
N GLY A 217 -15.50 -15.39 4.25
CA GLY A 217 -15.24 -16.40 5.28
C GLY A 217 -13.89 -17.08 5.06
N ARG A 218 -13.55 -17.37 3.80
CA ARG A 218 -12.29 -18.02 3.43
C ARG A 218 -11.06 -17.19 3.80
N ARG A 219 -11.10 -15.90 3.52
CA ARG A 219 -10.04 -14.98 3.95
C ARG A 219 -9.89 -14.94 5.47
N ARG A 220 -11.00 -15.01 6.21
CA ARG A 220 -10.99 -15.03 7.68
C ARG A 220 -10.35 -16.32 8.21
N GLU A 221 -10.66 -17.47 7.62
CA GLU A 221 -10.04 -18.76 7.97
C GLU A 221 -8.52 -18.70 7.80
N ILE A 222 -8.02 -18.32 6.61
CA ILE A 222 -6.56 -18.23 6.37
C ILE A 222 -5.91 -17.23 7.34
N ARG A 223 -6.59 -16.13 7.64
CA ARG A 223 -6.11 -15.18 8.65
C ARG A 223 -6.01 -15.82 10.04
N GLU A 224 -6.95 -16.66 10.45
CA GLU A 224 -6.92 -17.38 11.73
C GLU A 224 -5.81 -18.43 11.77
N TRP A 225 -5.58 -19.16 10.67
CA TRP A 225 -4.46 -20.09 10.53
C TRP A 225 -3.12 -19.40 10.75
N ARG A 226 -2.94 -18.25 10.07
CA ARG A 226 -1.76 -17.39 10.21
C ARG A 226 -1.56 -16.92 11.65
N ILE A 227 -2.64 -16.57 12.35
CA ILE A 227 -2.56 -16.15 13.77
C ILE A 227 -2.12 -17.32 14.65
N ARG A 228 -2.75 -18.50 14.51
CA ARG A 228 -2.40 -19.70 15.30
C ARG A 228 -0.94 -20.11 15.11
N HIS A 229 -0.45 -20.00 13.88
CA HIS A 229 0.90 -20.41 13.49
C HIS A 229 1.94 -19.27 13.55
N LYS A 230 1.59 -18.12 14.15
CA LYS A 230 2.47 -16.95 14.31
C LYS A 230 3.06 -16.44 12.98
N ILE A 231 2.34 -16.61 11.87
CA ILE A 231 2.68 -16.04 10.57
C ILE A 231 2.29 -14.55 10.61
N HIS A 232 3.29 -13.70 10.74
CA HIS A 232 3.12 -12.26 10.84
C HIS A 232 2.90 -11.62 9.45
N GLY A 233 2.56 -10.34 9.46
CA GLY A 233 2.38 -9.56 8.23
C GLY A 233 0.94 -9.40 7.77
N ARG A 234 0.81 -8.68 6.65
CA ARG A 234 -0.47 -8.39 6.02
C ARG A 234 -0.89 -9.61 5.19
N PHE A 235 -2.20 -9.87 5.07
CA PHE A 235 -2.66 -10.93 4.19
C PHE A 235 -2.20 -10.64 2.76
N PRO A 236 -1.40 -11.51 2.11
CA PRO A 236 -0.63 -11.12 0.92
C PRO A 236 -1.50 -10.55 -0.22
N PHE A 237 -2.70 -11.10 -0.45
CA PHE A 237 -3.58 -10.61 -1.51
C PHE A 237 -4.19 -9.22 -1.23
N ALA A 238 -4.33 -8.80 0.03
CA ALA A 238 -4.90 -7.49 0.39
C ALA A 238 -4.02 -6.30 -0.03
N ASP A 239 -2.82 -6.59 -0.51
CA ASP A 239 -1.75 -5.66 -0.76
C ASP A 239 -1.26 -5.81 -2.19
N ALA A 240 -2.15 -5.45 -3.12
CA ALA A 240 -1.84 -5.27 -4.54
C ALA A 240 -0.60 -4.39 -4.75
N TRP A 241 -0.44 -3.35 -3.92
CA TRP A 241 0.73 -2.51 -3.88
C TRP A 241 1.26 -2.30 -2.44
N ARG A 242 2.57 -2.16 -2.32
CA ARG A 242 3.32 -1.96 -1.07
C ARG A 242 4.47 -0.97 -1.34
N PRO A 243 4.61 0.13 -0.60
CA PRO A 243 5.70 1.10 -0.79
C PRO A 243 7.03 0.65 -0.18
N ASP A 244 7.02 -0.32 0.73
CA ASP A 244 8.21 -0.93 1.33
C ASP A 244 8.82 -2.04 0.46
N ARG A 245 8.28 -2.26 -0.75
CA ARG A 245 8.74 -3.29 -1.67
C ARG A 245 8.74 -2.79 -3.09
N PHE A 246 9.60 -3.36 -3.90
CA PHE A 246 9.64 -3.06 -5.31
C PHE A 246 8.68 -3.99 -6.05
N HIS A 247 7.95 -3.46 -7.03
CA HIS A 247 6.99 -4.22 -7.83
C HIS A 247 7.48 -4.29 -9.26
N LEU A 248 7.60 -5.50 -9.78
CA LEU A 248 7.84 -5.74 -11.19
C LEU A 248 6.51 -6.06 -11.85
N SER A 249 6.25 -5.47 -13.01
CA SER A 249 5.03 -5.73 -13.78
C SER A 249 5.37 -6.01 -15.25
N PRO A 250 4.73 -7.02 -15.88
CA PRO A 250 4.86 -7.33 -17.29
C PRO A 250 4.09 -6.35 -18.17
N ALA A 251 3.53 -5.29 -17.59
CA ALA A 251 2.83 -4.23 -18.28
C ALA A 251 3.76 -3.15 -18.83
N LEU A 252 3.34 -2.52 -19.91
CA LEU A 252 3.95 -1.32 -20.46
C LEU A 252 2.91 -0.20 -20.34
N LYS A 253 3.31 0.99 -19.84
CA LYS A 253 2.37 2.09 -19.53
C LYS A 253 1.55 2.49 -20.76
N GLU A 254 2.17 2.46 -21.92
CA GLU A 254 1.59 2.78 -23.22
C GLU A 254 0.51 1.79 -23.69
N LEU A 255 0.48 0.58 -23.10
CA LEU A 255 -0.51 -0.47 -23.40
C LEU A 255 -1.63 -0.55 -22.36
N ASP A 256 -1.56 0.26 -21.31
CA ASP A 256 -2.45 0.23 -20.17
C ASP A 256 -3.28 1.52 -20.08
N TRP A 257 -4.30 1.52 -19.21
CA TRP A 257 -5.05 2.75 -18.93
C TRP A 257 -4.10 3.84 -18.42
N PRO A 258 -4.34 5.13 -18.71
CA PRO A 258 -3.46 6.23 -18.34
C PRO A 258 -3.55 6.56 -16.83
N MET A 259 -3.14 5.59 -16.01
CA MET A 259 -3.14 5.63 -14.55
C MET A 259 -1.82 6.18 -14.00
N GLU A 260 -1.91 6.79 -12.82
CA GLU A 260 -0.71 7.17 -12.06
C GLU A 260 -0.04 5.91 -11.50
N VAL A 261 1.27 5.78 -11.74
CA VAL A 261 2.08 4.63 -11.33
C VAL A 261 3.18 5.10 -10.38
N PRO A 262 3.16 4.69 -9.11
CA PRO A 262 4.24 4.92 -8.14
C PRO A 262 5.65 4.53 -8.62
N ASP A 263 6.67 5.27 -8.17
CA ASP A 263 8.07 5.08 -8.58
C ASP A 263 8.68 3.71 -8.20
N ASN A 264 8.13 3.05 -7.19
CA ASN A 264 8.56 1.71 -6.78
C ASN A 264 7.89 0.58 -7.56
N ILE A 265 7.21 0.90 -8.66
CA ILE A 265 6.69 -0.05 -9.64
C ILE A 265 7.45 0.16 -10.94
N LEU A 266 8.05 -0.91 -11.45
CA LEU A 266 8.63 -0.95 -12.79
C LEU A 266 7.68 -1.70 -13.75
N PRO A 267 6.86 -0.98 -14.53
CA PRO A 267 6.18 -1.55 -15.68
C PRO A 267 7.17 -1.67 -16.84
N CYS A 268 7.93 -2.76 -16.85
CA CYS A 268 8.89 -3.05 -17.90
C CYS A 268 8.36 -4.14 -18.84
N GLY A 269 7.09 -4.13 -19.15
CA GLY A 269 6.49 -5.07 -20.08
C GLY A 269 6.85 -4.85 -21.54
N PRO A 270 6.61 -5.83 -22.42
CA PRO A 270 6.23 -7.20 -22.06
C PRO A 270 7.40 -8.05 -21.55
N ILE A 271 7.15 -8.89 -20.53
CA ILE A 271 8.13 -9.88 -20.05
C ILE A 271 7.76 -11.25 -20.64
N LEU A 272 8.39 -11.61 -21.75
CA LEU A 272 8.07 -12.83 -22.51
C LEU A 272 9.23 -13.83 -22.54
N LEU A 273 8.87 -15.11 -22.61
CA LEU A 273 9.79 -16.23 -22.74
C LEU A 273 10.61 -16.14 -24.05
N PRO A 274 11.93 -16.39 -24.00
CA PRO A 274 12.70 -16.66 -25.21
C PRO A 274 12.37 -18.07 -25.71
N THR A 275 12.18 -18.19 -27.02
CA THR A 275 11.73 -19.43 -27.66
C THR A 275 12.66 -19.82 -28.80
N ALA A 276 12.88 -21.12 -28.97
CA ALA A 276 13.48 -21.65 -30.19
C ALA A 276 12.57 -21.39 -31.41
N SER A 277 13.12 -21.35 -32.61
CA SER A 277 12.31 -21.20 -33.84
C SER A 277 11.34 -22.38 -34.01
N VAL A 278 10.21 -22.15 -34.68
CA VAL A 278 9.26 -23.23 -35.03
C VAL A 278 9.97 -24.34 -35.79
N LEU A 279 10.87 -24.01 -36.73
CA LEU A 279 11.64 -24.99 -37.49
C LEU A 279 12.47 -25.94 -36.61
N LYS A 280 13.02 -25.44 -35.50
CA LYS A 280 13.80 -26.28 -34.56
C LYS A 280 12.90 -27.18 -33.72
N GLN A 281 11.70 -26.71 -33.37
CA GLN A 281 10.79 -27.41 -32.48
C GLN A 281 9.88 -28.41 -33.20
N ASP A 282 9.39 -28.03 -34.37
CA ASP A 282 8.47 -28.79 -35.23
C ASP A 282 8.64 -28.35 -36.70
N PRO A 283 9.54 -29.02 -37.47
CA PRO A 283 9.77 -28.72 -38.88
C PRO A 283 8.52 -28.89 -39.76
N GLU A 284 7.63 -29.82 -39.41
CA GLU A 284 6.41 -30.07 -40.19
C GLU A 284 5.45 -28.89 -40.06
N LEU A 285 5.21 -28.44 -38.82
CA LEU A 285 4.40 -27.26 -38.57
C LEU A 285 5.03 -26.00 -39.18
N ALA A 286 6.36 -25.87 -39.15
CA ALA A 286 7.05 -24.77 -39.80
C ALA A 286 6.79 -24.72 -41.31
N GLY A 287 6.85 -25.88 -41.99
CA GLY A 287 6.51 -25.98 -43.40
C GLY A 287 5.04 -25.69 -43.69
N TRP A 288 4.14 -26.12 -42.80
CA TRP A 288 2.70 -25.85 -42.93
C TRP A 288 2.35 -24.37 -42.77
N LEU A 289 2.94 -23.67 -41.79
CA LEU A 289 2.73 -22.23 -41.56
C LEU A 289 3.21 -21.35 -42.71
N GLN A 290 4.16 -21.82 -43.52
CA GLN A 290 4.64 -21.07 -44.69
C GLN A 290 3.68 -21.12 -45.89
N LYS A 291 2.70 -22.03 -45.89
CA LYS A 291 1.79 -22.20 -47.02
C LYS A 291 0.84 -21.03 -47.19
N ALA A 292 0.30 -20.49 -46.10
CA ALA A 292 -0.62 -19.37 -46.13
C ALA A 292 -0.67 -18.58 -44.81
N PRO A 293 -1.16 -17.32 -44.84
CA PRO A 293 -1.51 -16.58 -43.64
C PRO A 293 -2.41 -17.37 -42.71
N THR A 294 -2.08 -17.40 -41.42
CA THR A 294 -2.73 -18.28 -40.45
C THR A 294 -3.44 -17.49 -39.35
N ILE A 295 -4.65 -17.94 -38.99
CA ILE A 295 -5.34 -17.55 -37.75
C ILE A 295 -4.94 -18.53 -36.65
N LEU A 296 -4.37 -18.01 -35.57
CA LEU A 296 -4.05 -18.82 -34.39
C LEU A 296 -5.18 -18.71 -33.37
N VAL A 297 -5.83 -19.83 -33.06
CA VAL A 297 -6.86 -19.91 -32.02
C VAL A 297 -6.27 -20.60 -30.79
N ASN A 298 -6.02 -19.83 -29.73
CA ASN A 298 -5.41 -20.32 -28.49
C ASN A 298 -6.06 -19.66 -27.26
N LEU A 299 -6.95 -20.40 -26.59
CA LEU A 299 -7.65 -19.93 -25.40
C LEU A 299 -6.84 -20.14 -24.10
N GLY A 300 -5.53 -20.37 -24.19
CA GLY A 300 -4.64 -20.47 -23.05
C GLY A 300 -4.56 -21.87 -22.44
N THR A 301 -3.93 -21.98 -21.26
CA THR A 301 -3.68 -23.28 -20.60
C THR A 301 -4.79 -23.73 -19.68
N LEU A 302 -5.61 -22.79 -19.18
CA LEU A 302 -6.68 -23.04 -18.20
C LEU A 302 -8.08 -23.09 -18.83
N TYR A 303 -8.21 -22.78 -20.11
CA TYR A 303 -9.49 -22.79 -20.81
C TYR A 303 -9.67 -24.12 -21.54
N ALA A 304 -10.48 -25.00 -20.97
CA ALA A 304 -11.07 -26.14 -21.68
C ALA A 304 -12.54 -25.82 -21.97
N PRO A 305 -12.90 -25.40 -23.21
CA PRO A 305 -14.28 -25.05 -23.51
C PRO A 305 -15.18 -26.28 -23.35
N ASP A 306 -16.42 -26.07 -22.90
CA ASP A 306 -17.41 -27.12 -23.03
C ASP A 306 -17.67 -27.42 -24.52
N PRO A 307 -18.12 -28.63 -24.87
CA PRO A 307 -18.29 -29.00 -26.26
C PRO A 307 -19.23 -28.08 -27.06
N LYS A 308 -20.24 -27.46 -26.43
CA LYS A 308 -21.13 -26.55 -27.15
C LYS A 308 -20.44 -25.23 -27.49
N VAL A 309 -19.61 -24.72 -26.57
CA VAL A 309 -18.76 -23.56 -26.84
C VAL A 309 -17.74 -23.87 -27.93
N ALA A 310 -17.14 -25.07 -27.92
CA ALA A 310 -16.24 -25.51 -29.00
C ALA A 310 -16.95 -25.56 -30.37
N GLU A 311 -18.17 -26.12 -30.42
CA GLU A 311 -19.02 -26.14 -31.62
C GLU A 311 -19.34 -24.74 -32.14
N ASN A 312 -19.61 -23.79 -31.26
CA ASN A 312 -19.87 -22.40 -31.64
C ASN A 312 -18.60 -21.71 -32.17
N ILE A 313 -17.41 -22.02 -31.64
CA ILE A 313 -16.14 -21.55 -32.19
C ILE A 313 -15.93 -22.15 -33.58
N ALA A 314 -16.07 -23.48 -33.73
CA ALA A 314 -15.91 -24.17 -35.01
C ALA A 314 -16.84 -23.58 -36.08
N THR A 315 -18.11 -23.38 -35.73
CA THR A 315 -19.11 -22.74 -36.58
C THR A 315 -18.70 -21.32 -36.97
N GLY A 316 -18.20 -20.51 -36.03
CA GLY A 316 -17.77 -19.15 -36.31
C GLY A 316 -16.55 -19.07 -37.24
N LEU A 317 -15.59 -20.00 -37.08
CA LEU A 317 -14.44 -20.14 -37.96
C LEU A 317 -14.87 -20.57 -39.37
N LYS A 318 -15.78 -21.55 -39.47
CA LYS A 318 -16.35 -22.00 -40.75
C LYS A 318 -17.05 -20.87 -41.49
N LEU A 319 -17.96 -20.15 -40.80
CA LEU A 319 -18.65 -18.99 -41.36
C LEU A 319 -17.70 -17.89 -41.82
N PHE A 320 -16.59 -17.67 -41.11
CA PHE A 320 -15.54 -16.75 -41.57
C PHE A 320 -14.89 -17.24 -42.86
N LEU A 321 -14.46 -18.51 -42.94
CA LEU A 321 -13.82 -19.07 -44.13
C LEU A 321 -14.73 -19.01 -45.36
N ASP A 322 -16.04 -19.24 -45.18
CA ASP A 322 -17.04 -19.17 -46.25
C ASP A 322 -17.30 -17.73 -46.74
N ALA A 323 -17.22 -16.75 -45.83
CA ALA A 323 -17.48 -15.35 -46.15
C ALA A 323 -16.23 -14.57 -46.62
N TRP A 324 -15.03 -15.07 -46.33
CA TRP A 324 -13.78 -14.41 -46.65
C TRP A 324 -13.51 -14.41 -48.16
N LYS A 325 -13.19 -13.22 -48.70
CA LYS A 325 -12.94 -12.99 -50.14
C LYS A 325 -11.50 -12.61 -50.46
N GLY A 326 -10.61 -12.62 -49.46
CA GLY A 326 -9.19 -12.28 -49.65
C GLY A 326 -8.37 -13.48 -50.09
N GLU A 327 -7.07 -13.42 -49.82
CA GLU A 327 -6.16 -14.56 -50.05
C GLU A 327 -6.55 -15.78 -49.20
N GLU A 328 -6.03 -16.94 -49.58
CA GLU A 328 -6.25 -18.16 -48.82
C GLU A 328 -5.71 -18.02 -47.39
N ILE A 329 -6.50 -18.48 -46.42
CA ILE A 329 -6.16 -18.41 -44.99
C ILE A 329 -6.26 -19.80 -44.38
N GLN A 330 -5.29 -20.13 -43.55
CA GLN A 330 -5.22 -21.32 -42.70
C GLN A 330 -5.70 -21.03 -41.28
N ILE A 331 -6.10 -22.07 -40.54
CA ILE A 331 -6.44 -21.95 -39.11
C ILE A 331 -5.69 -23.02 -38.32
N LEU A 332 -4.98 -22.57 -37.28
CA LEU A 332 -4.35 -23.43 -36.29
C LEU A 332 -5.06 -23.26 -34.96
N TRP A 333 -5.70 -24.31 -34.46
CA TRP A 333 -6.54 -24.25 -33.25
C TRP A 333 -6.06 -25.21 -32.17
N LYS A 334 -5.78 -24.67 -30.98
CA LYS A 334 -5.61 -25.45 -29.76
C LYS A 334 -6.97 -25.70 -29.10
N LEU A 335 -7.37 -26.96 -29.01
CA LEU A 335 -8.62 -27.40 -28.36
C LEU A 335 -8.34 -28.55 -27.37
N PRO A 336 -8.07 -28.27 -26.09
CA PRO A 336 -7.86 -29.32 -25.11
C PRO A 336 -9.18 -30.03 -24.76
N LYS A 337 -9.10 -31.33 -24.46
CA LYS A 337 -10.23 -32.14 -23.96
C LYS A 337 -10.30 -32.06 -22.43
N HIS A 338 -11.46 -31.80 -21.85
CA HIS A 338 -11.63 -31.86 -20.39
C HIS A 338 -11.67 -33.32 -19.91
N PRO A 339 -11.14 -33.68 -18.73
CA PRO A 339 -11.15 -35.06 -18.22
C PRO A 339 -12.54 -35.71 -18.05
N HIS A 340 -13.61 -34.92 -18.13
CA HIS A 340 -15.00 -35.39 -17.99
C HIS A 340 -15.78 -35.33 -19.31
N ASP A 341 -15.12 -35.02 -20.43
CA ASP A 341 -15.77 -35.01 -21.75
C ASP A 341 -15.78 -36.41 -22.37
N GLU A 342 -16.94 -36.82 -22.89
CA GLU A 342 -17.07 -38.00 -23.74
C GLU A 342 -16.43 -37.74 -25.11
N ASP A 343 -15.71 -38.73 -25.66
CA ASP A 343 -14.99 -38.60 -26.94
C ASP A 343 -15.92 -38.25 -28.10
N ASP A 344 -17.10 -38.87 -28.18
CA ASP A 344 -18.05 -38.66 -29.26
C ASP A 344 -18.57 -37.22 -29.29
N ILE A 345 -18.86 -36.65 -28.11
CA ILE A 345 -19.36 -35.27 -27.97
C ILE A 345 -18.26 -34.27 -28.32
N HIS A 346 -17.01 -34.56 -27.93
CA HIS A 346 -15.86 -33.72 -28.28
C HIS A 346 -15.62 -33.70 -29.80
N ASN A 347 -15.66 -34.86 -30.46
CA ASN A 347 -15.49 -34.95 -31.91
C ASN A 347 -16.63 -34.26 -32.67
N GLN A 348 -17.87 -34.39 -32.20
CA GLN A 348 -19.02 -33.67 -32.79
C GLN A 348 -18.85 -32.14 -32.71
N SER A 349 -18.16 -31.62 -31.69
CA SER A 349 -17.95 -30.18 -31.54
C SER A 349 -17.06 -29.55 -32.62
N ILE A 350 -16.32 -30.35 -33.40
CA ILE A 350 -15.46 -29.86 -34.49
C ILE A 350 -16.00 -30.23 -35.88
N GLU A 351 -17.13 -30.93 -35.97
CA GLU A 351 -17.76 -31.32 -37.24
C GLU A 351 -17.96 -30.16 -38.23
N PRO A 352 -18.30 -28.92 -37.81
CA PRO A 352 -18.41 -27.79 -38.74
C PRO A 352 -17.14 -27.47 -39.56
N LEU A 353 -15.96 -27.94 -39.13
CA LEU A 353 -14.67 -27.73 -39.77
C LEU A 353 -14.08 -29.03 -40.37
N ARG A 354 -14.87 -30.10 -40.46
CA ARG A 354 -14.39 -31.42 -40.89
C ARG A 354 -13.76 -31.38 -42.28
N GLN A 355 -14.45 -30.78 -43.25
CA GLN A 355 -13.96 -30.70 -44.63
C GLN A 355 -12.65 -29.93 -44.71
N GLU A 356 -12.53 -28.82 -43.99
CA GLU A 356 -11.33 -27.98 -43.95
C GLU A 356 -10.15 -28.67 -43.25
N THR A 357 -10.44 -29.57 -42.31
CA THR A 357 -9.44 -30.40 -41.65
C THR A 357 -8.94 -31.50 -42.59
N GLU A 358 -9.83 -32.14 -43.35
CA GLU A 358 -9.49 -33.19 -44.33
C GLU A 358 -8.58 -32.68 -45.46
N ILE A 359 -8.71 -31.41 -45.85
CA ILE A 359 -7.84 -30.77 -46.87
C ILE A 359 -6.61 -30.05 -46.26
N ASP A 360 -6.31 -30.25 -44.98
CA ASP A 360 -5.16 -29.65 -44.27
C ASP A 360 -5.17 -28.10 -44.24
N ARG A 361 -6.34 -27.46 -44.38
CA ARG A 361 -6.52 -26.00 -44.24
C ARG A 361 -6.71 -25.59 -42.78
N VAL A 362 -7.28 -26.47 -41.98
CA VAL A 362 -7.49 -26.31 -40.54
C VAL A 362 -6.77 -27.42 -39.80
N ARG A 363 -5.93 -27.08 -38.81
CA ARG A 363 -5.32 -28.06 -37.90
C ARG A 363 -5.80 -27.83 -36.48
N ILE A 364 -6.34 -28.88 -35.85
CA ILE A 364 -6.83 -28.85 -34.48
C ILE A 364 -5.99 -29.80 -33.64
N HIS A 365 -5.37 -29.28 -32.57
CA HIS A 365 -4.55 -30.08 -31.66
C HIS A 365 -4.96 -29.86 -30.20
N PRO A 366 -4.93 -30.88 -29.34
CA PRO A 366 -5.18 -30.71 -27.91
C PRO A 366 -4.10 -29.87 -27.21
N TRP A 367 -2.87 -29.97 -27.71
CA TRP A 367 -1.73 -29.22 -27.22
C TRP A 367 -0.70 -29.02 -28.34
N PHE A 368 0.00 -27.89 -28.32
CA PHE A 368 1.11 -27.63 -29.25
C PHE A 368 2.45 -28.00 -28.60
N SER A 369 3.28 -28.71 -29.33
CA SER A 369 4.70 -28.95 -29.00
C SER A 369 5.52 -27.66 -29.07
N VAL A 370 5.12 -26.75 -29.95
CA VAL A 370 5.75 -25.45 -30.20
C VAL A 370 5.14 -24.35 -29.31
N GLU A 371 5.95 -23.45 -28.76
CA GLU A 371 5.40 -22.33 -28.01
C GLU A 371 4.66 -21.32 -28.92
N PRO A 372 3.53 -20.74 -28.46
CA PRO A 372 2.78 -19.73 -29.23
C PRO A 372 3.62 -18.53 -29.67
N MET A 373 4.56 -18.07 -28.82
CA MET A 373 5.47 -16.98 -29.15
C MET A 373 6.32 -17.29 -30.39
N ALA A 374 6.84 -18.52 -30.52
CA ALA A 374 7.62 -18.94 -31.69
C ALA A 374 6.78 -18.92 -32.97
N MET A 375 5.50 -19.33 -32.88
CA MET A 375 4.56 -19.25 -34.01
C MET A 375 4.31 -17.81 -34.44
N LEU A 376 4.09 -16.90 -33.48
CA LEU A 376 3.87 -15.48 -33.74
C LEU A 376 5.09 -14.81 -34.40
N GLN A 377 6.30 -15.20 -33.99
CA GLN A 377 7.58 -14.70 -34.54
C GLN A 377 7.80 -15.09 -36.01
N THR A 378 7.08 -16.07 -36.55
CA THR A 378 7.20 -16.44 -37.97
C THR A 378 6.71 -15.34 -38.92
N GLY A 379 5.89 -14.41 -38.43
CA GLY A 379 5.19 -13.42 -39.26
C GLY A 379 4.00 -13.96 -40.05
N GLN A 380 3.74 -15.28 -39.99
CA GLN A 380 2.63 -15.93 -40.71
C GLN A 380 1.29 -15.85 -39.97
N ILE A 381 1.32 -15.60 -38.66
CA ILE A 381 0.10 -15.41 -37.87
C ILE A 381 -0.45 -13.99 -38.11
N ILE A 382 -1.59 -13.90 -38.79
CA ILE A 382 -2.21 -12.62 -39.16
C ILE A 382 -3.29 -12.16 -38.17
N CYS A 383 -3.80 -13.07 -37.34
CA CYS A 383 -4.75 -12.78 -36.28
C CYS A 383 -4.61 -13.79 -35.14
N SER A 384 -4.61 -13.30 -33.91
CA SER A 384 -4.59 -14.12 -32.70
C SER A 384 -5.97 -14.10 -32.05
N VAL A 385 -6.65 -15.26 -32.07
CA VAL A 385 -7.91 -15.48 -31.36
C VAL A 385 -7.58 -16.09 -30.01
N HIS A 386 -7.81 -15.35 -28.93
CA HIS A 386 -7.41 -15.79 -27.60
C HIS A 386 -8.37 -15.35 -26.52
N HIS A 387 -8.34 -16.03 -25.38
CA HIS A 387 -9.20 -15.69 -24.24
C HIS A 387 -8.89 -14.32 -23.62
N GLY A 388 -7.66 -13.80 -23.73
CA GLY A 388 -7.29 -12.50 -23.16
C GLY A 388 -6.41 -12.58 -21.92
N GLY A 389 -5.88 -13.76 -21.57
CA GLY A 389 -4.87 -13.88 -20.53
C GLY A 389 -3.59 -13.09 -20.88
N ALA A 390 -2.91 -12.62 -19.84
CA ALA A 390 -1.77 -11.70 -19.96
C ALA A 390 -0.67 -12.16 -20.94
N ASN A 391 -0.25 -13.43 -20.89
CA ASN A 391 0.78 -13.93 -21.81
C ASN A 391 0.37 -13.83 -23.28
N SER A 392 -0.80 -14.39 -23.65
CA SER A 392 -1.27 -14.36 -25.05
C SER A 392 -1.51 -12.94 -25.56
N TRP A 393 -1.97 -12.04 -24.68
CA TRP A 393 -2.09 -10.61 -24.96
C TRP A 393 -0.73 -10.00 -25.32
N TYR A 394 0.26 -10.20 -24.46
CA TYR A 394 1.59 -9.62 -24.64
C TYR A 394 2.38 -10.25 -25.79
N GLU A 395 2.27 -11.55 -26.00
CA GLU A 395 2.89 -12.28 -27.13
C GLU A 395 2.38 -11.74 -28.47
N ALA A 396 1.06 -11.57 -28.62
CA ALA A 396 0.49 -11.05 -29.86
C ALA A 396 0.89 -9.58 -30.12
N ILE A 397 0.83 -8.72 -29.09
CA ILE A 397 1.14 -7.29 -29.25
C ILE A 397 2.62 -7.06 -29.56
N GLN A 398 3.54 -7.82 -28.95
CA GLN A 398 4.97 -7.72 -29.20
C GLN A 398 5.32 -8.13 -30.65
N ASN A 399 4.54 -9.03 -31.26
CA ASN A 399 4.73 -9.44 -32.66
C ASN A 399 3.85 -8.64 -33.64
N GLY A 400 3.17 -7.59 -33.16
CA GLY A 400 2.29 -6.75 -33.97
C GLY A 400 1.15 -7.53 -34.63
N VAL A 401 0.59 -8.52 -33.94
CA VAL A 401 -0.51 -9.36 -34.42
C VAL A 401 -1.85 -8.85 -33.86
N PRO A 402 -2.83 -8.54 -34.72
CA PRO A 402 -4.18 -8.14 -34.29
C PRO A 402 -4.91 -9.20 -33.45
N HIS A 403 -5.84 -8.73 -32.62
CA HIS A 403 -6.52 -9.56 -31.62
C HIS A 403 -8.01 -9.76 -31.94
N VAL A 404 -8.49 -10.99 -31.74
CA VAL A 404 -9.91 -11.27 -31.47
C VAL A 404 -9.99 -11.90 -30.10
N VAL A 405 -10.51 -11.16 -29.12
CA VAL A 405 -10.48 -11.59 -27.73
C VAL A 405 -11.81 -12.23 -27.35
N LEU A 406 -11.76 -13.45 -26.82
CA LEU A 406 -12.90 -14.25 -26.36
C LEU A 406 -12.84 -14.43 -24.84
N PRO A 407 -12.99 -13.35 -24.05
CA PRO A 407 -12.84 -13.43 -22.61
C PRO A 407 -13.95 -14.22 -21.93
N ALA A 408 -13.56 -14.86 -20.83
CA ALA A 408 -14.46 -15.65 -20.01
C ALA A 408 -14.31 -15.42 -18.49
N TRP A 409 -13.31 -14.64 -18.06
CA TRP A 409 -13.11 -14.28 -16.66
C TRP A 409 -12.25 -13.00 -16.47
N GLN A 410 -12.39 -12.36 -15.31
CA GLN A 410 -11.51 -11.34 -14.71
C GLN A 410 -10.76 -10.40 -15.68
N ASP A 411 -9.43 -10.51 -15.68
CA ASP A 411 -8.47 -9.70 -16.42
C ASP A 411 -8.62 -9.87 -17.94
N CYS A 412 -9.14 -11.02 -18.38
CA CYS A 412 -9.39 -11.26 -19.80
C CYS A 412 -10.41 -10.27 -20.36
N TYR A 413 -11.46 -9.95 -19.59
CA TYR A 413 -12.45 -8.93 -19.98
C TYR A 413 -11.82 -7.55 -20.14
N GLU A 414 -10.82 -7.26 -19.31
CA GLU A 414 -10.10 -6.00 -19.37
C GLU A 414 -9.22 -5.92 -20.62
N ASN A 415 -8.50 -7.00 -20.95
CA ASN A 415 -7.69 -7.07 -22.18
C ASN A 415 -8.54 -7.04 -23.45
N ALA A 416 -9.75 -7.60 -23.43
CA ALA A 416 -10.71 -7.43 -24.53
C ALA A 416 -11.11 -5.96 -24.73
N ALA A 417 -11.39 -5.24 -23.63
CA ALA A 417 -11.67 -3.80 -23.69
C ALA A 417 -10.44 -2.99 -24.12
N ARG A 418 -9.22 -3.37 -23.70
CA ARG A 418 -7.96 -2.74 -24.14
C ARG A 418 -7.75 -2.93 -25.63
N ALA A 419 -8.05 -4.11 -26.18
CA ALA A 419 -7.93 -4.39 -27.61
C ALA A 419 -8.74 -3.39 -28.45
N GLU A 420 -9.99 -3.12 -28.03
CA GLU A 420 -10.86 -2.14 -28.68
C GLU A 420 -10.34 -0.70 -28.50
N TRP A 421 -9.92 -0.33 -27.29
CA TRP A 421 -9.42 1.01 -26.97
C TRP A 421 -8.14 1.38 -27.74
N LEU A 422 -7.17 0.46 -27.79
CA LEU A 422 -5.94 0.63 -28.57
C LEU A 422 -6.20 0.53 -30.08
N GLY A 423 -7.36 -0.03 -30.48
CA GLY A 423 -7.71 -0.26 -31.87
C GLY A 423 -6.84 -1.32 -32.55
N ILE A 424 -6.40 -2.33 -31.79
CA ILE A 424 -5.60 -3.46 -32.27
C ILE A 424 -6.40 -4.77 -32.36
N GLY A 425 -7.66 -4.73 -31.94
CA GLY A 425 -8.53 -5.88 -32.02
C GLY A 425 -9.96 -5.59 -31.60
N VAL A 426 -10.71 -6.67 -31.40
CA VAL A 426 -12.13 -6.61 -31.02
C VAL A 426 -12.46 -7.59 -29.90
N TYR A 427 -13.47 -7.25 -29.11
CA TYR A 427 -14.09 -8.16 -28.15
C TYR A 427 -15.09 -9.06 -28.90
N GLY A 428 -14.68 -10.30 -29.17
CA GLY A 428 -15.34 -11.21 -30.13
C GLY A 428 -16.55 -12.01 -29.64
N ASN A 429 -16.87 -11.97 -28.34
CA ASN A 429 -18.06 -12.61 -27.76
C ASN A 429 -18.81 -11.69 -26.77
N LYS A 430 -18.78 -10.39 -27.01
CA LYS A 430 -19.32 -9.35 -26.11
C LYS A 430 -20.80 -9.55 -25.80
N THR A 431 -21.58 -10.12 -26.73
CA THR A 431 -23.03 -10.33 -26.53
C THR A 431 -23.38 -11.58 -25.73
N GLN A 432 -22.46 -12.54 -25.60
CA GLN A 432 -22.72 -13.86 -24.98
C GLN A 432 -21.69 -14.26 -23.93
N ALA A 433 -20.69 -13.43 -23.64
CA ALA A 433 -19.65 -13.73 -22.68
C ALA A 433 -20.19 -14.23 -21.31
N PRO A 434 -19.64 -15.32 -20.74
CA PRO A 434 -18.41 -15.99 -21.15
C PRO A 434 -18.59 -17.00 -22.29
N SER A 435 -19.83 -17.24 -22.76
CA SER A 435 -20.12 -18.09 -23.92
C SER A 435 -19.77 -17.40 -25.23
N ILE A 436 -19.91 -18.12 -26.35
CA ILE A 436 -19.52 -17.68 -27.69
C ILE A 436 -20.67 -17.90 -28.67
N ASN A 437 -20.94 -16.89 -29.50
CA ASN A 437 -21.82 -16.99 -30.66
C ASN A 437 -20.98 -17.04 -31.94
N GLY A 438 -21.18 -18.07 -32.78
CA GLY A 438 -20.39 -18.27 -34.00
C GLY A 438 -20.52 -17.12 -35.01
N GLN A 439 -21.72 -16.54 -35.18
CA GLN A 439 -21.90 -15.40 -36.07
C GLN A 439 -21.21 -14.12 -35.56
N GLU A 440 -21.13 -13.93 -34.24
CA GLU A 440 -20.39 -12.82 -33.62
C GLU A 440 -18.88 -12.99 -33.85
N LEU A 441 -18.35 -14.20 -33.62
CA LEU A 441 -16.95 -14.53 -33.88
C LEU A 441 -16.57 -14.35 -35.35
N SER A 442 -17.38 -14.84 -36.28
CA SER A 442 -17.16 -14.67 -37.72
C SER A 442 -17.09 -13.19 -38.11
N ARG A 443 -18.05 -12.37 -37.63
CA ARG A 443 -18.05 -10.92 -37.86
C ARG A 443 -16.83 -10.22 -37.26
N ALA A 444 -16.40 -10.66 -36.08
CA ALA A 444 -15.19 -10.16 -35.44
C ALA A 444 -13.93 -10.43 -36.28
N LEU A 445 -13.78 -11.66 -36.79
CA LEU A 445 -12.67 -12.05 -37.65
C LEU A 445 -12.66 -11.27 -38.98
N LEU A 446 -13.81 -11.19 -39.66
CA LEU A 446 -13.96 -10.41 -40.89
C LEU A 446 -13.60 -8.93 -40.68
N ARG A 447 -14.00 -8.36 -39.53
CA ARG A 447 -13.70 -6.97 -39.18
C ARG A 447 -12.21 -6.73 -38.91
N VAL A 448 -11.56 -7.61 -38.16
CA VAL A 448 -10.14 -7.45 -37.79
C VAL A 448 -9.24 -7.71 -38.99
N ILE A 449 -9.45 -8.80 -39.72
CA ILE A 449 -8.59 -9.22 -40.83
C ILE A 449 -8.87 -8.36 -42.08
N GLY A 450 -10.13 -7.98 -42.31
CA GLY A 450 -10.52 -7.14 -43.44
C GLY A 450 -10.14 -5.66 -43.32
N ASN A 451 -9.67 -5.19 -42.16
CA ASN A 451 -9.30 -3.79 -41.94
C ASN A 451 -7.83 -3.66 -41.52
N ARG A 452 -6.98 -3.20 -42.45
CA ARG A 452 -5.54 -3.02 -42.26
C ARG A 452 -5.17 -2.12 -41.08
N SER A 453 -6.04 -1.20 -40.65
CA SER A 453 -5.72 -0.30 -39.53
C SER A 453 -5.46 -1.03 -38.21
N TYR A 454 -6.06 -2.21 -37.98
CA TYR A 454 -5.76 -3.04 -36.81
C TYR A 454 -4.32 -3.57 -36.83
N LYS A 455 -3.84 -4.04 -37.99
CA LYS A 455 -2.46 -4.52 -38.17
C LYS A 455 -1.45 -3.39 -38.07
N GLU A 456 -1.73 -2.24 -38.70
CA GLU A 456 -0.86 -1.06 -38.64
C GLU A 456 -0.67 -0.59 -37.19
N LYS A 457 -1.77 -0.45 -36.43
CA LYS A 457 -1.71 -0.08 -35.02
C LYS A 457 -0.99 -1.12 -34.16
N ALA A 458 -1.23 -2.41 -34.40
CA ALA A 458 -0.53 -3.48 -33.68
C ALA A 458 0.98 -3.40 -33.93
N LEU A 459 1.41 -3.18 -35.18
CA LEU A 459 2.82 -3.00 -35.54
C LEU A 459 3.43 -1.74 -34.88
N ASP A 460 2.69 -0.65 -34.78
CA ASP A 460 3.17 0.57 -34.12
C ASP A 460 3.39 0.35 -32.62
N LEU A 461 2.50 -0.38 -31.94
CA LEU A 461 2.68 -0.74 -30.54
C LEU A 461 3.80 -1.79 -30.35
N ALA A 462 3.99 -2.69 -31.31
CA ALA A 462 5.10 -3.66 -31.30
C ALA A 462 6.46 -2.95 -31.23
N LYS A 463 6.63 -1.84 -31.97
CA LYS A 463 7.85 -1.01 -31.92
C LYS A 463 8.16 -0.52 -30.52
N LEU A 464 7.14 -0.20 -29.71
CA LEU A 464 7.33 0.20 -28.31
C LEU A 464 7.83 -0.96 -27.45
N CYS A 465 7.26 -2.16 -27.64
CA CYS A 465 7.65 -3.38 -26.95
C CYS A 465 9.12 -3.77 -27.24
N HIS A 466 9.60 -3.48 -28.45
CA HIS A 466 10.97 -3.79 -28.86
C HIS A 466 12.02 -2.74 -28.44
N LYS A 467 11.64 -1.58 -27.88
CA LYS A 467 12.62 -0.58 -27.41
C LYS A 467 13.57 -1.15 -26.36
N LYS A 468 13.03 -1.94 -25.45
CA LYS A 468 13.78 -2.70 -24.45
C LYS A 468 12.95 -3.89 -24.01
N GLU A 469 13.48 -5.09 -24.16
CA GLU A 469 12.76 -6.29 -23.78
C GLU A 469 12.54 -6.35 -22.27
N GLY A 470 11.32 -6.71 -21.87
CA GLY A 470 10.94 -6.62 -20.48
C GLY A 470 11.68 -7.58 -19.55
N ARG A 471 12.01 -8.77 -20.05
CA ARG A 471 12.82 -9.74 -19.29
C ARG A 471 14.21 -9.18 -18.95
N VAL A 472 14.82 -8.43 -19.87
CA VAL A 472 16.13 -7.78 -19.67
C VAL A 472 16.02 -6.70 -18.60
N ALA A 473 15.06 -5.79 -18.76
CA ALA A 473 14.82 -4.72 -17.79
C ALA A 473 14.48 -5.25 -16.39
N GLY A 474 13.69 -6.34 -16.32
CA GLY A 474 13.36 -7.02 -15.07
C GLY A 474 14.58 -7.65 -14.40
N ALA A 475 15.41 -8.36 -15.17
CA ALA A 475 16.64 -8.97 -14.67
C ALA A 475 17.62 -7.92 -14.15
N GLU A 476 17.86 -6.85 -14.90
CA GLU A 476 18.71 -5.72 -14.48
C GLU A 476 18.23 -5.10 -13.17
N LYS A 477 16.92 -4.83 -13.05
CA LYS A 477 16.34 -4.25 -11.83
C LYS A 477 16.45 -5.20 -10.63
N ILE A 478 16.24 -6.50 -10.83
CA ILE A 478 16.42 -7.50 -9.76
C ILE A 478 17.87 -7.49 -9.25
N VAL A 479 18.85 -7.47 -10.16
CA VAL A 479 20.28 -7.43 -9.79
C VAL A 479 20.65 -6.11 -9.10
N GLU A 480 20.14 -4.98 -9.58
CA GLU A 480 20.33 -3.67 -8.95
C GLU A 480 19.85 -3.69 -7.50
N LEU A 481 18.66 -4.23 -7.25
CA LEU A 481 18.05 -4.33 -5.92
C LEU A 481 18.78 -5.36 -5.04
N ALA A 482 19.25 -6.46 -5.61
CA ALA A 482 20.05 -7.45 -4.88
C ALA A 482 21.36 -6.86 -4.35
N ARG A 483 21.98 -5.97 -5.13
CA ARG A 483 23.23 -5.29 -4.77
C ARG A 483 23.00 -4.05 -3.91
N ASN A 484 21.82 -3.43 -4.01
CA ASN A 484 21.45 -2.21 -3.31
C ASN A 484 20.07 -2.36 -2.63
N PRO A 485 19.96 -3.16 -1.54
CA PRO A 485 18.68 -3.40 -0.87
C PRO A 485 17.96 -2.14 -0.38
N GLY A 486 18.68 -1.04 -0.16
CA GLY A 486 18.11 0.26 0.21
C GLY A 486 17.18 0.88 -0.85
N LEU A 487 17.29 0.46 -2.12
CA LEU A 487 16.45 0.93 -3.24
C LEU A 487 15.13 0.17 -3.37
N MET A 488 14.91 -0.85 -2.53
CA MET A 488 13.76 -1.75 -2.65
C MET A 488 12.44 -1.11 -2.24
N ALA A 489 12.49 -0.11 -1.36
CA ALA A 489 11.33 0.68 -0.99
C ALA A 489 11.26 1.96 -1.83
N MET A 490 10.06 2.51 -1.98
CA MET A 490 9.84 3.85 -2.55
C MET A 490 10.84 4.84 -1.95
N HIS A 491 11.42 5.69 -2.79
CA HIS A 491 12.22 6.81 -2.33
C HIS A 491 11.28 7.75 -1.56
N ILE A 492 11.33 7.66 -0.23
CA ILE A 492 10.72 8.68 0.61
C ILE A 492 11.75 9.81 0.60
N PRO A 493 11.37 11.05 0.24
CA PRO A 493 12.27 12.18 0.26
C PRO A 493 13.04 12.19 1.58
N ASP A 494 14.35 11.98 1.49
CA ASP A 494 15.19 12.02 2.67
C ASP A 494 15.14 13.42 3.27
N VAL A 495 15.26 13.48 4.59
CA VAL A 495 15.55 14.75 5.27
C VAL A 495 16.88 15.24 4.71
N LYS A 496 16.88 16.21 3.80
CA LYS A 496 18.09 16.98 3.53
C LYS A 496 18.38 17.76 4.81
N VAL A 497 19.20 17.15 5.67
CA VAL A 497 19.63 17.73 6.96
C VAL A 497 20.32 19.08 6.74
N ASP A 498 20.85 19.28 5.54
CA ASP A 498 21.53 20.50 5.07
C ASP A 498 20.77 21.21 3.94
N ASP A 499 19.43 21.12 3.89
CA ASP A 499 18.64 21.89 2.92
C ASP A 499 18.81 23.40 3.18
N PRO A 500 19.38 24.17 2.25
CA PRO A 500 19.64 25.60 2.44
C PRO A 500 18.36 26.46 2.58
N GLN A 501 17.16 25.89 2.38
CA GLN A 501 15.90 26.62 2.57
C GLN A 501 15.56 26.95 4.03
N TYR A 502 16.11 26.25 5.03
CA TYR A 502 15.75 26.45 6.45
C TYR A 502 16.99 26.47 7.36
N PRO A 503 17.58 27.64 7.67
CA PRO A 503 18.78 27.71 8.48
C PRO A 503 18.51 27.15 9.89
N LEU A 504 19.23 26.09 10.24
CA LEU A 504 19.23 25.50 11.57
C LEU A 504 20.23 26.25 12.47
N SER A 505 19.85 26.47 13.72
CA SER A 505 20.74 26.95 14.77
C SER A 505 21.11 25.80 15.70
N GLU A 506 22.39 25.71 16.09
CA GLU A 506 22.87 24.72 17.03
C GLU A 506 23.17 25.34 18.40
N ILE A 507 22.86 24.59 19.47
CA ILE A 507 23.34 24.89 20.82
C ILE A 507 24.13 23.71 21.36
N ARG A 508 25.12 23.99 22.19
CA ARG A 508 25.98 22.98 22.83
C ARG A 508 25.85 23.05 24.33
N ASN A 509 25.75 21.90 24.99
CA ASN A 509 25.85 21.83 26.44
C ASN A 509 27.32 21.69 26.89
N SER A 510 27.54 21.63 28.20
CA SER A 510 28.87 21.49 28.81
C SER A 510 29.59 20.18 28.46
N SER A 511 28.88 19.13 28.05
CA SER A 511 29.46 17.85 27.61
C SER A 511 29.70 17.78 26.10
N GLY A 512 29.47 18.86 25.36
CA GLY A 512 29.69 18.94 23.91
C GLY A 512 28.58 18.33 23.06
N MET A 513 27.47 17.87 23.67
CA MET A 513 26.28 17.42 22.94
C MET A 513 25.62 18.59 22.22
N VAL A 514 25.02 18.31 21.07
CA VAL A 514 24.43 19.32 20.19
C VAL A 514 22.91 19.15 20.13
N LEU A 515 22.18 20.26 20.17
CA LEU A 515 20.78 20.32 19.78
C LEU A 515 20.61 21.24 18.57
N GLN A 516 19.72 20.85 17.67
CA GLN A 516 19.39 21.64 16.48
C GLN A 516 17.96 22.20 16.60
N SER A 517 17.77 23.44 16.20
CA SER A 517 16.47 24.14 16.16
C SER A 517 16.35 24.97 14.89
N VAL A 518 15.13 25.30 14.49
CA VAL A 518 14.89 26.25 13.40
C VAL A 518 15.07 27.68 13.90
N GLN A 519 15.65 28.56 13.07
CA GLN A 519 15.60 29.99 13.29
C GLN A 519 14.15 30.51 13.13
N VAL A 520 13.39 30.56 14.23
CA VAL A 520 12.13 31.30 14.29
C VAL A 520 12.41 32.79 14.07
N PRO A 521 11.75 33.46 13.10
CA PRO A 521 11.91 34.89 12.87
C PRO A 521 11.64 35.65 14.17
N GLN A 522 12.65 36.34 14.69
CA GLN A 522 12.39 37.30 15.76
C GLN A 522 11.69 38.51 15.13
N PRO A 523 10.66 39.08 15.77
CA PRO A 523 10.16 40.38 15.34
C PRO A 523 11.32 41.37 15.39
N GLU A 524 11.66 41.97 14.24
CA GLU A 524 12.72 42.97 14.12
C GLU A 524 12.40 44.16 15.04
N GLY A 525 13.29 44.43 16.00
CA GLY A 525 13.23 45.62 16.84
C GLY A 525 13.72 45.38 18.27
N LYS A 526 14.67 46.22 18.72
CA LYS A 526 15.02 46.33 20.15
C LYS A 526 13.73 46.53 20.97
N PRO A 527 13.66 46.08 22.23
CA PRO A 527 12.54 46.36 23.12
C PRO A 527 12.52 47.87 23.44
N THR A 528 11.98 48.68 22.54
CA THR A 528 11.37 49.96 22.93
C THR A 528 10.22 49.60 23.85
N ALA A 529 10.13 50.24 25.02
CA ALA A 529 9.06 50.05 25.98
C ALA A 529 7.73 49.88 25.23
N LYS A 530 7.19 48.66 25.21
CA LYS A 530 5.92 48.41 24.51
C LYS A 530 4.90 49.35 25.17
N PRO A 531 4.18 50.19 24.39
CA PRO A 531 3.11 50.99 24.95
C PRO A 531 2.19 50.07 25.77
N PHE A 532 1.76 50.49 26.96
CA PHE A 532 0.91 49.70 27.86
C PHE A 532 -0.28 49.03 27.12
N LEU A 533 -0.84 49.71 26.13
CA LEU A 533 -1.90 49.21 25.25
C LEU A 533 -1.51 47.95 24.44
N ASN A 534 -0.26 47.86 23.97
CA ASN A 534 0.22 46.70 23.22
C ASN A 534 0.43 45.49 24.13
N ASP A 535 0.93 45.69 25.35
CA ASP A 535 1.08 44.62 26.34
C ASP A 535 -0.29 44.12 26.83
N LEU A 536 -1.25 45.04 27.01
CA LEU A 536 -2.64 44.70 27.33
C LEU A 536 -3.31 43.93 26.18
N ALA A 537 -3.09 44.34 24.92
CA ALA A 537 -3.62 43.64 23.75
C ALA A 537 -3.02 42.24 23.59
N GLU A 538 -1.70 42.10 23.74
CA GLU A 538 -0.98 40.81 23.71
C GLU A 538 -1.47 39.89 24.85
N ALA A 539 -1.63 40.42 26.07
CA ALA A 539 -2.16 39.67 27.21
C ALA A 539 -3.63 39.28 27.01
N THR A 540 -4.46 40.16 26.43
CA THR A 540 -5.87 39.87 26.13
C THR A 540 -5.98 38.76 25.08
N LEU A 541 -5.18 38.85 24.01
CA LEU A 541 -5.13 37.83 22.97
C LEU A 541 -4.65 36.49 23.52
N MET A 542 -3.57 36.47 24.32
CA MET A 542 -3.10 35.24 24.96
C MET A 542 -4.11 34.68 25.95
N THR A 543 -4.81 35.52 26.69
CA THR A 543 -5.91 35.09 27.56
C THR A 543 -6.99 34.42 26.73
N ALA A 544 -7.43 35.02 25.62
CA ALA A 544 -8.43 34.43 24.74
C ALA A 544 -7.95 33.09 24.16
N LEU A 545 -6.74 33.02 23.60
CA LEU A 545 -6.18 31.80 23.00
C LEU A 545 -6.00 30.68 24.01
N CYS A 546 -5.49 30.99 25.20
CA CYS A 546 -5.29 30.01 26.27
C CYS A 546 -6.60 29.52 26.88
N ASN A 547 -7.69 30.29 26.77
CA ASN A 547 -9.00 29.95 27.32
C ASN A 547 -10.01 29.48 26.25
N THR A 548 -9.57 29.17 25.03
CA THR A 548 -10.42 28.61 23.96
C THR A 548 -11.18 27.36 24.37
N TRP A 549 -10.60 26.54 25.26
CA TRP A 549 -11.23 25.35 25.83
C TRP A 549 -12.52 25.64 26.63
N PHE A 550 -12.69 26.87 27.11
CA PHE A 550 -13.88 27.33 27.83
C PHE A 550 -14.72 28.30 26.98
N ILE A 551 -14.08 29.23 26.28
CA ILE A 551 -14.75 30.27 25.48
C ILE A 551 -15.55 29.66 24.32
N LEU A 552 -14.95 28.75 23.54
CA LEU A 552 -15.61 28.19 22.36
C LEU A 552 -16.83 27.33 22.71
N PRO A 553 -16.78 26.44 23.72
CA PRO A 553 -17.98 25.72 24.14
C PRO A 553 -19.07 26.65 24.65
N VAL A 554 -18.75 27.65 25.49
CA VAL A 554 -19.75 28.61 26.01
C VAL A 554 -20.43 29.35 24.85
N LEU A 555 -19.66 29.84 23.88
CA LEU A 555 -20.21 30.44 22.67
C LEU A 555 -21.09 29.46 21.91
N GLY A 556 -20.61 28.24 21.66
CA GLY A 556 -21.36 27.21 20.94
C GLY A 556 -22.68 26.81 21.62
N TYR A 557 -22.71 26.71 22.95
CA TYR A 557 -23.94 26.45 23.72
C TYR A 557 -24.86 27.68 23.74
N SER A 558 -24.31 28.90 23.80
CA SER A 558 -25.12 30.13 23.77
C SER A 558 -25.91 30.30 22.47
N LEU A 559 -25.46 29.69 21.36
CA LEU A 559 -26.20 29.69 20.09
C LEU A 559 -27.57 28.98 20.18
N LEU A 560 -27.80 28.14 21.19
CA LEU A 560 -29.13 27.57 21.47
C LEU A 560 -30.15 28.63 21.90
N LEU A 561 -29.69 29.77 22.42
CA LEU A 561 -30.52 30.90 22.81
C LEU A 561 -30.97 31.75 21.60
N VAL A 562 -30.41 31.51 20.40
CA VAL A 562 -30.74 32.25 19.18
C VAL A 562 -31.85 31.51 18.40
N PRO A 563 -33.08 32.05 18.32
CA PRO A 563 -34.23 31.32 17.78
C PRO A 563 -34.05 30.80 16.34
N GLY A 564 -33.37 31.56 15.48
CA GLY A 564 -33.21 31.23 14.06
C GLY A 564 -32.26 30.06 13.77
N VAL A 565 -31.36 29.71 14.70
CA VAL A 565 -30.35 28.64 14.49
C VAL A 565 -30.43 27.51 15.51
N ARG A 566 -31.26 27.62 16.55
CA ARG A 566 -31.32 26.65 17.67
C ARG A 566 -31.48 25.20 17.24
N LEU A 567 -32.31 24.92 16.23
CA LEU A 567 -32.58 23.54 15.77
C LEU A 567 -31.35 22.96 15.07
N LEU A 568 -30.69 23.76 14.22
CA LEU A 568 -29.46 23.36 13.55
C LEU A 568 -28.34 23.10 14.56
N VAL A 569 -28.22 23.96 15.58
CA VAL A 569 -27.23 23.81 16.66
C VAL A 569 -27.50 22.56 17.48
N LEU A 570 -28.76 22.27 17.82
CA LEU A 570 -29.15 21.04 18.53
C LEU A 570 -28.80 19.78 17.72
N VAL A 571 -29.16 19.76 16.43
CA VAL A 571 -28.82 18.64 15.52
C VAL A 571 -27.32 18.47 15.41
N TYR A 572 -26.57 19.56 15.27
CA TYR A 572 -25.11 19.56 15.24
C TYR A 572 -24.52 19.01 16.55
N MET A 573 -25.03 19.41 17.72
CA MET A 573 -24.58 18.89 19.02
C MET A 573 -24.84 17.38 19.18
N ILE A 574 -26.01 16.90 18.73
CA ILE A 574 -26.34 15.47 18.71
C ILE A 574 -25.38 14.74 17.76
N TYR A 575 -25.16 15.30 16.57
CA TYR A 575 -24.23 14.76 15.58
C TYR A 575 -22.82 14.62 16.15
N ILE A 576 -22.25 15.67 16.75
CA ILE A 576 -20.87 15.61 17.28
C ILE A 576 -20.74 14.65 18.46
N LYS A 577 -21.77 14.54 19.31
CA LYS A 577 -21.75 13.68 20.50
C LYS A 577 -21.88 12.20 20.16
N TYR A 578 -22.73 11.83 19.20
CA TYR A 578 -23.09 10.44 18.95
C TYR A 578 -22.54 9.87 17.63
N PHE A 579 -22.35 10.70 16.60
CA PHE A 579 -22.03 10.23 15.25
C PHE A 579 -20.64 10.65 14.76
N ALA A 580 -20.15 11.83 15.14
CA ALA A 580 -18.88 12.35 14.61
C ALA A 580 -17.66 11.64 15.22
N GLN A 581 -17.01 10.80 14.43
CA GLN A 581 -15.82 10.03 14.86
C GLN A 581 -14.49 10.57 14.29
N ALA A 582 -14.46 11.78 13.73
CA ALA A 582 -13.29 12.33 13.05
C ALA A 582 -11.99 12.25 13.89
N HIS A 583 -12.08 12.53 15.19
CA HIS A 583 -10.96 12.47 16.14
C HIS A 583 -10.48 11.04 16.48
N LYS A 584 -11.12 10.00 15.93
CA LYS A 584 -10.76 8.58 16.11
C LYS A 584 -10.51 7.84 14.80
N MET A 585 -10.54 8.50 13.65
CA MET A 585 -10.52 7.81 12.34
C MET A 585 -9.13 7.63 11.73
N GLY A 586 -8.14 8.43 12.16
CA GLY A 586 -6.78 8.38 11.62
C GLY A 586 -6.57 9.08 10.27
N THR A 587 -7.57 9.83 9.77
CA THR A 587 -7.55 10.40 8.40
C THR A 587 -7.11 11.86 8.32
N LEU A 588 -6.98 12.57 9.45
CA LEU A 588 -6.64 14.01 9.54
C LEU A 588 -7.39 14.93 8.56
N ALA A 589 -8.57 14.54 8.08
CA ALA A 589 -9.30 15.24 7.00
C ALA A 589 -9.71 16.69 7.34
N TRP A 590 -9.66 17.06 8.61
CA TRP A 590 -10.03 18.39 9.11
C TRP A 590 -8.81 19.25 9.47
N ARG A 591 -7.59 18.70 9.39
CA ARG A 591 -6.34 19.42 9.67
C ARG A 591 -6.14 20.52 8.63
N ASN A 592 -5.76 21.71 9.10
CA ASN A 592 -5.50 22.86 8.24
C ASN A 592 -4.11 23.41 8.52
N ASP A 593 -3.15 23.15 7.62
CA ASP A 593 -1.77 23.57 7.81
C ASP A 593 -1.58 25.09 7.68
N SER A 594 -2.43 25.78 6.90
CA SER A 594 -2.47 27.25 6.86
C SER A 594 -2.90 27.84 8.20
N PHE A 595 -3.84 27.20 8.88
CA PHE A 595 -4.22 27.61 10.24
C PHE A 595 -3.07 27.38 11.22
N ARG A 596 -2.39 26.23 11.17
CA ARG A 596 -1.24 25.87 12.04
C ARG A 596 -0.01 26.76 11.86
N THR A 597 0.11 27.45 10.73
CA THR A 597 1.20 28.40 10.39
C THR A 597 0.76 29.87 10.44
N SER A 598 -0.48 30.13 10.84
CA SER A 598 -1.08 31.47 10.85
C SER A 598 -0.42 32.42 11.85
N TRP A 599 -0.70 33.72 11.67
CA TRP A 599 -0.21 34.79 12.54
C TRP A 599 -0.56 34.58 14.02
N VAL A 600 -1.70 33.92 14.31
CA VAL A 600 -2.13 33.59 15.68
C VAL A 600 -1.08 32.74 16.40
N TRP A 601 -0.57 31.70 15.73
CA TRP A 601 0.46 30.83 16.29
C TRP A 601 1.85 31.49 16.31
N LYS A 602 2.12 32.44 15.41
CA LYS A 602 3.34 33.27 15.46
C LYS A 602 3.40 34.11 16.73
N ILE A 603 2.28 34.73 17.11
CA ILE A 603 2.19 35.47 18.37
C ILE A 603 2.31 34.50 19.55
N PHE A 604 1.63 33.35 19.51
CA PHE A 604 1.72 32.34 20.57
C PHE A 604 3.17 31.88 20.83
N VAL A 605 3.92 31.53 19.79
CA VAL A 605 5.33 31.12 19.88
C VAL A 605 6.21 32.28 20.37
N SER A 606 5.94 33.51 19.92
CA SER A 606 6.69 34.72 20.31
C SER A 606 6.41 35.16 21.76
N TYR A 607 5.23 34.84 22.29
CA TYR A 607 4.85 35.15 23.67
C TYR A 607 5.62 34.29 24.68
N PHE A 608 5.80 33.01 24.39
CA PHE A 608 6.52 32.05 25.23
C PHE A 608 8.01 31.87 24.91
N PRO A 609 8.63 32.81 24.16
CA PRO A 609 9.84 32.54 23.38
C PRO A 609 10.08 31.05 23.02
N LEU A 610 9.09 30.39 22.41
CA LEU A 610 9.08 28.93 22.33
C LEU A 610 10.09 28.43 21.29
N ARG A 611 10.91 27.45 21.69
CA ARG A 611 11.90 26.80 20.81
C ARG A 611 11.75 25.28 20.88
N LEU A 612 11.69 24.66 19.70
CA LEU A 612 11.72 23.21 19.54
C LEU A 612 13.12 22.77 19.13
N TYR A 613 13.68 21.79 19.83
CA TYR A 613 15.00 21.24 19.58
C TYR A 613 14.91 19.75 19.26
N ARG A 614 15.76 19.28 18.34
CA ARG A 614 15.97 17.85 18.08
C ARG A 614 17.37 17.41 18.49
N SER A 615 17.46 16.23 19.11
CA SER A 615 18.74 15.57 19.44
C SER A 615 19.25 14.68 18.30
N ALA A 616 18.34 14.16 17.47
CA ALA A 616 18.66 13.33 16.32
C ALA A 616 17.64 13.54 15.19
N SER A 617 18.05 13.24 13.96
CA SER A 617 17.14 13.14 12.82
C SER A 617 16.25 11.91 12.95
N LEU A 618 14.96 12.03 12.63
CA LEU A 618 14.02 10.92 12.60
C LEU A 618 13.70 10.54 11.14
N SER A 619 13.63 9.24 10.86
CA SER A 619 13.36 8.73 9.52
C SER A 619 11.85 8.76 9.22
N PRO A 620 11.40 9.34 8.10
CA PRO A 620 10.00 9.31 7.69
C PRO A 620 9.51 7.89 7.30
N ARG A 621 10.40 6.88 7.26
CA ARG A 621 10.06 5.47 7.04
C ARG A 621 9.55 4.75 8.29
N LYS A 622 9.53 5.43 9.43
CA LYS A 622 9.06 4.87 10.71
C LYS A 622 7.82 5.59 11.24
N LYS A 623 7.23 4.99 12.26
CA LYS A 623 6.14 5.55 13.07
C LYS A 623 6.71 5.99 14.41
N TYR A 624 6.17 7.05 14.99
CA TYR A 624 6.68 7.56 16.27
C TYR A 624 5.59 7.85 17.30
N ILE A 625 5.89 7.59 18.56
CA ILE A 625 5.12 8.08 19.71
C ILE A 625 6.02 9.02 20.51
N PHE A 626 5.73 10.33 20.45
CA PHE A 626 6.38 11.33 21.28
C PHE A 626 5.71 11.38 22.65
N GLY A 627 6.46 11.01 23.70
CA GLY A 627 6.03 11.13 25.08
C GLY A 627 6.45 12.48 25.66
N TYR A 628 5.49 13.39 25.84
CA TYR A 628 5.73 14.76 26.27
C TYR A 628 5.66 14.91 27.79
N HIS A 629 6.69 15.55 28.37
CA HIS A 629 6.81 15.83 29.79
C HIS A 629 7.41 17.23 30.07
N PRO A 630 6.96 17.96 31.10
CA PRO A 630 5.82 17.62 31.93
C PRO A 630 4.51 18.03 31.23
N HIS A 631 3.35 17.52 31.67
CA HIS A 631 2.05 18.01 31.21
C HIS A 631 1.81 19.47 31.66
N GLY A 632 2.31 19.84 32.84
CA GLY A 632 2.06 21.14 33.47
C GLY A 632 0.58 21.46 33.67
N VAL A 633 0.29 22.73 33.96
CA VAL A 633 -1.10 23.21 34.14
C VAL A 633 -1.88 23.17 32.81
N ALA A 634 -1.22 23.44 31.67
CA ALA A 634 -1.92 23.55 30.39
C ALA A 634 -1.10 23.16 29.13
N PHE A 635 0.00 22.40 29.27
CA PHE A 635 0.84 21.84 28.18
C PHE A 635 1.06 22.78 26.99
N ARG A 636 1.37 24.06 27.24
CA ARG A 636 1.50 25.11 26.23
C ARG A 636 2.70 24.89 25.33
N GLY A 637 3.78 24.33 25.85
CA GLY A 637 4.93 23.92 25.06
C GLY A 637 4.54 22.82 24.07
N ALA A 638 3.70 21.86 24.46
CA ALA A 638 3.23 20.80 23.57
C ALA A 638 2.38 21.38 22.43
N VAL A 639 1.45 22.27 22.76
CA VAL A 639 0.61 22.94 21.75
C VAL A 639 1.49 23.71 20.76
N GLY A 640 2.43 24.52 21.23
CA GLY A 640 3.28 25.32 20.36
C GLY A 640 4.31 24.53 19.56
N ALA A 641 4.82 23.41 20.10
CA ALA A 641 5.83 22.59 19.44
C ALA A 641 5.25 21.52 18.51
N PHE A 642 4.07 20.96 18.81
CA PHE A 642 3.55 19.76 18.15
C PHE A 642 2.20 19.94 17.45
N ALA A 643 1.43 20.98 17.79
CA ALA A 643 0.20 21.32 17.08
C ALA A 643 0.41 22.52 16.14
N ALA A 644 0.96 23.62 16.64
CA ALA A 644 1.42 24.72 15.79
C ALA A 644 2.67 24.31 15.00
N ASP A 645 2.75 24.71 13.73
CA ASP A 645 3.92 24.39 12.89
C ASP A 645 4.96 25.52 12.90
N VAL A 646 4.67 26.64 13.55
CA VAL A 646 5.52 27.83 13.59
C VAL A 646 6.84 27.60 14.35
N ALA A 647 6.86 26.70 15.33
CA ALA A 647 8.08 26.30 16.01
C ALA A 647 9.00 25.40 15.14
N GLY A 648 8.59 25.08 13.91
CA GLY A 648 9.41 24.38 12.92
C GLY A 648 9.37 22.86 13.02
N PHE A 649 8.28 22.24 13.50
CA PHE A 649 8.19 20.78 13.59
C PHE A 649 8.38 20.09 12.24
N SER A 650 7.63 20.52 11.21
CA SER A 650 7.72 19.97 9.85
C SER A 650 9.10 20.16 9.22
N GLN A 651 9.84 21.20 9.63
CA GLN A 651 11.19 21.49 9.16
C GLN A 651 12.24 20.65 9.91
N LEU A 652 12.09 20.45 11.22
CA LEU A 652 12.98 19.61 12.03
C LEU A 652 12.79 18.11 11.76
N PHE A 653 11.58 17.71 11.38
CA PHE A 653 11.21 16.31 11.12
C PHE A 653 10.44 16.18 9.79
N PRO A 654 11.08 16.46 8.64
CA PRO A 654 10.38 16.47 7.36
C PRO A 654 9.90 15.06 6.98
N GLY A 655 8.75 15.03 6.32
CA GLY A 655 8.04 13.80 6.01
C GLY A 655 7.34 13.14 7.20
N ILE A 656 7.42 13.70 8.42
CA ILE A 656 6.69 13.20 9.59
C ILE A 656 5.49 14.11 9.88
N THR A 657 4.27 13.55 9.79
CA THR A 657 3.04 14.21 10.21
C THR A 657 2.70 13.84 11.65
N ASN A 658 2.92 14.78 12.56
CA ASN A 658 2.57 14.60 13.97
C ASN A 658 1.13 15.02 14.30
N THR A 659 0.51 14.31 15.25
CA THR A 659 -0.84 14.57 15.77
C THR A 659 -0.80 14.66 17.29
N LEU A 660 -1.14 15.82 17.87
CA LEU A 660 -1.20 16.01 19.32
C LEU A 660 -2.52 15.44 19.88
N LEU A 661 -2.44 14.58 20.89
CA LEU A 661 -3.60 13.85 21.38
C LEU A 661 -4.20 14.46 22.66
N MET A 662 -5.53 14.50 22.73
CA MET A 662 -6.34 15.00 23.86
C MET A 662 -7.45 14.04 24.25
N LYS A 663 -8.03 14.23 25.43
CA LYS A 663 -9.16 13.42 25.95
C LYS A 663 -10.37 13.51 25.01
N ASP A 664 -10.92 12.37 24.57
CA ASP A 664 -12.05 12.30 23.61
C ASP A 664 -13.22 13.24 23.93
N SER A 665 -13.53 13.49 25.22
CA SER A 665 -14.66 14.33 25.64
C SER A 665 -14.58 15.79 25.15
N VAL A 666 -13.37 16.31 24.85
CA VAL A 666 -13.22 17.68 24.34
C VAL A 666 -13.72 17.82 22.90
N PHE A 667 -13.76 16.73 22.13
CA PHE A 667 -14.24 16.72 20.75
C PHE A 667 -15.77 16.61 20.63
N TYR A 668 -16.48 16.54 21.76
CA TYR A 668 -17.95 16.62 21.82
C TYR A 668 -18.45 18.03 22.16
N GLN A 669 -17.54 18.99 22.29
CA GLN A 669 -17.87 20.38 22.59
C GLN A 669 -18.06 21.18 21.30
N PRO A 670 -19.15 21.96 21.17
CA PRO A 670 -19.44 22.74 19.97
C PRO A 670 -18.37 23.82 19.75
N LEU A 671 -18.00 24.09 18.49
CA LEU A 671 -16.95 25.02 18.04
C LEU A 671 -15.52 24.64 18.44
N LEU A 672 -15.31 24.15 19.67
CA LEU A 672 -14.01 23.68 20.14
C LEU A 672 -13.52 22.47 19.33
N ARG A 673 -14.43 21.57 18.93
CA ARG A 673 -14.11 20.40 18.10
C ARG A 673 -13.40 20.82 16.80
N GLU A 674 -13.96 21.77 16.07
CA GLU A 674 -13.44 22.22 14.77
C GLU A 674 -12.13 22.97 14.93
N TYR A 675 -12.02 23.80 15.98
CA TYR A 675 -10.76 24.45 16.35
C TYR A 675 -9.64 23.42 16.62
N LEU A 676 -9.91 22.40 17.42
CA LEU A 676 -8.93 21.37 17.74
C LEU A 676 -8.55 20.52 16.52
N LEU A 677 -9.55 20.06 15.75
CA LEU A 677 -9.29 19.27 14.55
C LEU A 677 -8.50 20.06 13.49
N SER A 678 -8.81 21.34 13.31
CA SER A 678 -8.08 22.22 12.37
C SER A 678 -6.63 22.47 12.80
N ALA A 679 -6.37 22.61 14.10
CA ALA A 679 -5.03 22.67 14.67
C ALA A 679 -4.27 21.33 14.62
N GLY A 680 -4.90 20.24 14.17
CA GLY A 680 -4.25 18.93 14.04
C GLY A 680 -4.31 18.05 15.30
N PHE A 681 -5.23 18.32 16.23
CA PHE A 681 -5.44 17.48 17.41
C PHE A 681 -6.30 16.24 17.11
N SER A 682 -6.20 15.23 17.97
CA SER A 682 -7.09 14.06 17.93
C SER A 682 -7.31 13.41 19.30
N GLY A 683 -8.14 12.36 19.34
CA GLY A 683 -8.44 11.62 20.56
C GLY A 683 -7.27 10.75 21.04
N VAL A 684 -7.06 10.66 22.35
CA VAL A 684 -6.00 9.87 23.00
C VAL A 684 -6.45 8.44 23.37
N SER A 685 -7.66 8.03 22.98
CA SER A 685 -8.10 6.64 23.17
C SER A 685 -7.19 5.66 22.42
N ARG A 686 -6.99 4.45 22.98
CA ARG A 686 -6.16 3.38 22.37
C ARG A 686 -6.50 3.16 20.89
N THR A 687 -7.79 3.08 20.58
CA THR A 687 -8.30 2.90 19.21
C THR A 687 -7.89 4.05 18.29
N SER A 688 -7.93 5.29 18.77
CA SER A 688 -7.49 6.46 18.01
C SER A 688 -5.99 6.41 17.75
N CYS A 689 -5.17 6.16 18.77
CA CYS A 689 -3.72 6.06 18.66
C CYS A 689 -3.31 5.02 17.61
N ILE A 690 -3.88 3.81 17.70
CA ILE A 690 -3.61 2.73 16.74
C ILE A 690 -4.00 3.18 15.34
N LYS A 691 -5.19 3.76 15.13
CA LYS A 691 -5.63 4.20 13.80
C LYS A 691 -4.74 5.28 13.21
N HIS A 692 -4.27 6.25 14.00
CA HIS A 692 -3.32 7.27 13.52
C HIS A 692 -1.97 6.66 13.13
N LEU A 693 -1.50 5.67 13.88
CA LEU A 693 -0.24 4.96 13.61
C LEU A 693 -0.37 3.83 12.59
N THR A 694 -1.58 3.49 12.14
CA THR A 694 -1.82 2.36 11.20
C THR A 694 -2.64 2.74 9.97
N ARG A 695 -2.91 4.04 9.77
CA ARG A 695 -3.64 4.57 8.61
C ARG A 695 -3.02 5.88 8.11
N GLY A 696 -3.12 6.09 6.80
CA GLY A 696 -2.50 7.25 6.14
C GLY A 696 -0.97 7.15 6.20
N GLY A 697 -0.28 8.28 6.11
CA GLY A 697 1.17 8.27 5.95
C GLY A 697 1.60 7.83 4.55
N HIS A 698 2.91 7.79 4.30
CA HIS A 698 3.49 7.50 2.98
C HIS A 698 3.10 6.11 2.46
N ASP A 699 2.77 5.18 3.36
CA ASP A 699 2.35 3.83 3.02
C ASP A 699 0.88 3.50 3.19
N GLY A 700 0.07 4.52 3.48
CA GLY A 700 -1.34 4.33 3.83
C GLY A 700 -1.56 3.56 5.14
N ARG A 701 -0.51 3.10 5.85
CA ARG A 701 -0.61 2.41 7.13
C ARG A 701 0.38 2.90 8.20
N GLY A 702 0.69 4.19 8.17
CA GLY A 702 1.31 4.89 9.27
C GLY A 702 2.76 5.32 9.08
N MET A 703 3.46 4.92 8.01
CA MET A 703 4.83 5.43 7.79
C MET A 703 4.82 6.95 7.66
N GLY A 704 5.71 7.61 8.42
CA GLY A 704 5.72 9.07 8.52
C GLY A 704 4.59 9.62 9.37
N ARG A 705 3.85 8.78 10.11
CA ARG A 705 2.91 9.24 11.15
C ARG A 705 3.59 9.27 12.50
N ALA A 706 3.28 10.31 13.25
CA ALA A 706 3.58 10.37 14.66
C ALA A 706 2.39 10.84 15.47
N ILE A 707 2.36 10.42 16.73
CA ILE A 707 1.42 10.95 17.73
C ILE A 707 2.21 11.50 18.91
N THR A 708 1.74 12.61 19.49
CA THR A 708 2.27 13.15 20.74
C THR A 708 1.26 12.92 21.86
N ILE A 709 1.73 12.32 22.96
CA ILE A 709 0.93 12.05 24.14
C ILE A 709 1.56 12.80 25.33
N THR A 710 0.79 13.64 25.99
CA THR A 710 1.15 14.22 27.29
C THR A 710 0.89 13.17 28.38
N VAL A 711 1.90 12.37 28.72
CA VAL A 711 1.73 11.07 29.40
C VAL A 711 1.17 11.21 30.82
N GLY A 712 1.61 12.22 31.57
CA GLY A 712 1.19 12.44 32.95
C GLY A 712 -0.30 12.76 33.13
N GLY A 713 -0.87 13.48 32.17
CA GLY A 713 -2.28 13.88 32.15
C GLY A 713 -2.71 14.66 33.40
N SER A 714 -3.95 14.44 33.83
CA SER A 714 -4.54 15.14 34.99
C SER A 714 -3.84 14.86 36.33
N ARG A 715 -3.14 13.73 36.48
CA ARG A 715 -2.36 13.44 37.70
C ARG A 715 -1.16 14.36 37.81
N GLU A 716 -0.47 14.60 36.69
CA GLU A 716 0.69 15.48 36.65
C GLU A 716 0.28 16.96 36.71
N TYR A 717 -0.84 17.31 36.08
CA TYR A 717 -1.53 18.59 36.31
C TYR A 717 -1.73 18.86 37.81
N ASN A 718 -2.11 17.84 38.57
CA ASN A 718 -2.44 17.94 39.99
C ASN A 718 -1.22 18.17 40.91
N VAL A 719 -0.01 17.89 40.45
CA VAL A 719 1.24 18.09 41.21
C VAL A 719 2.10 19.21 40.63
N ALA A 720 1.81 19.71 39.42
CA ALA A 720 2.54 20.79 38.77
C ALA A 720 2.60 22.06 39.64
N ARG A 721 3.82 22.52 39.91
CA ARG A 721 4.14 23.74 40.65
C ARG A 721 5.32 24.44 39.97
N PRO A 722 5.42 25.77 40.04
CA PRO A 722 6.62 26.48 39.62
C PRO A 722 7.86 25.87 40.26
N ASP A 723 8.95 25.78 39.49
CA ASP A 723 10.25 25.26 39.92
C ASP A 723 10.25 23.80 40.38
N THR A 724 9.33 22.99 39.88
CA THR A 724 9.36 21.54 40.06
C THR A 724 9.36 20.82 38.70
N MET A 725 9.89 19.60 38.68
CA MET A 725 9.87 18.70 37.52
C MET A 725 9.43 17.31 37.96
N ASP A 726 8.21 17.26 38.51
CA ASP A 726 7.58 16.03 38.97
C ASP A 726 6.82 15.39 37.81
N VAL A 727 7.23 14.19 37.41
CA VAL A 727 6.71 13.50 36.22
C VAL A 727 6.01 12.19 36.60
N VAL A 728 4.74 12.05 36.21
CA VAL A 728 3.87 10.90 36.47
C VAL A 728 4.06 9.89 35.32
N ILE A 729 5.04 9.00 35.46
CA ILE A 729 5.39 8.02 34.41
C ILE A 729 5.45 6.57 34.90
N LYS A 730 5.64 6.32 36.20
CA LYS A 730 5.92 4.98 36.74
C LYS A 730 4.80 3.97 36.46
N ILE A 731 3.53 4.38 36.57
CA ILE A 731 2.38 3.52 36.23
C ILE A 731 1.90 3.62 34.77
N ARG A 732 2.46 4.53 33.96
CA ARG A 732 1.90 4.90 32.65
C ARG A 732 2.46 4.05 31.50
N LYS A 733 2.14 2.75 31.46
CA LYS A 733 2.62 1.83 30.39
C LYS A 733 1.76 1.78 29.12
N GLY A 734 0.62 2.48 29.09
CA GLY A 734 -0.37 2.39 28.01
C GLY A 734 0.18 2.78 26.63
N PHE A 735 1.01 3.82 26.56
CA PHE A 735 1.59 4.26 25.28
C PHE A 735 2.70 3.32 24.79
N ILE A 736 3.45 2.68 25.69
CA ILE A 736 4.43 1.63 25.37
C ILE A 736 3.71 0.42 24.74
N ARG A 737 2.57 0.01 25.31
CA ARG A 737 1.73 -1.06 24.73
C ARG A 737 1.27 -0.73 23.31
N VAL A 738 0.86 0.51 23.06
CA VAL A 738 0.48 0.97 21.70
C VAL A 738 1.70 0.98 20.78
N ALA A 739 2.86 1.44 21.23
CA ALA A 739 4.10 1.40 20.46
C ALA A 739 4.43 -0.03 20.02
N VAL A 740 4.40 -1.00 20.95
CA VAL A 740 4.66 -2.41 20.66
C VAL A 740 3.63 -3.00 19.68
N GLU A 741 2.33 -2.73 19.87
CA GLU A 741 1.29 -3.23 18.96
C GLU A 741 1.39 -2.65 17.54
N THR A 742 1.81 -1.40 17.44
CA THR A 742 1.89 -0.67 16.16
C THR A 742 3.26 -0.72 15.52
N GLY A 743 4.32 -1.08 16.24
CA GLY A 743 5.72 -0.96 15.78
C GLY A 743 6.17 0.48 15.62
N ALA A 744 5.72 1.38 16.51
CA ALA A 744 6.13 2.77 16.51
C ALA A 744 7.28 2.98 17.50
N ASP A 745 8.35 3.64 17.07
CA ASP A 745 9.49 3.98 17.93
C ASP A 745 9.04 5.03 18.96
N ILE A 746 9.52 4.89 20.19
CA ILE A 746 9.13 5.78 21.29
C ILE A 746 10.17 6.90 21.39
N VAL A 747 9.73 8.15 21.49
CA VAL A 747 10.63 9.31 21.56
C VAL A 747 10.34 10.11 22.84
N PRO A 748 11.28 10.19 23.80
CA PRO A 748 11.11 11.02 25.00
C PRO A 748 11.22 12.51 24.64
N VAL A 749 10.35 13.33 25.23
CA VAL A 749 10.33 14.78 25.04
C VAL A 749 10.25 15.48 26.39
N VAL A 750 11.16 16.43 26.61
CA VAL A 750 11.24 17.25 27.83
C VAL A 750 11.02 18.72 27.49
N ALA A 751 10.12 19.38 28.22
CA ALA A 751 9.84 20.80 28.09
C ALA A 751 10.29 21.58 29.34
N PHE A 752 11.34 22.38 29.16
CA PHE A 752 11.86 23.26 30.19
C PHE A 752 11.02 24.54 30.25
N GLY A 753 10.59 24.92 31.47
CA GLY A 753 9.77 26.11 31.74
C GLY A 753 8.25 25.88 31.76
N GLU A 754 7.77 24.68 31.42
CA GLU A 754 6.34 24.38 31.30
C GLU A 754 5.57 24.55 32.63
N ASN A 755 6.19 24.22 33.76
CA ASN A 755 5.56 24.36 35.08
C ASN A 755 5.57 25.81 35.61
N ASP A 756 6.37 26.70 35.00
CA ASP A 756 6.60 28.07 35.50
C ASP A 756 5.64 29.11 34.89
N ILE A 757 4.75 28.68 33.99
CA ILE A 757 3.83 29.57 33.27
C ILE A 757 2.57 29.93 34.08
N PHE A 758 2.30 29.23 35.18
CA PHE A 758 1.17 29.50 36.08
C PHE A 758 1.56 29.22 37.54
N ASP A 759 1.04 30.06 38.44
CA ASP A 759 1.08 29.79 39.87
C ASP A 759 -0.14 28.98 40.29
N ARG A 760 0.05 28.13 41.31
CA ARG A 760 -1.06 27.46 41.97
C ARG A 760 -1.68 28.32 43.06
N LEU A 761 -3.00 28.34 43.09
CA LEU A 761 -3.75 28.91 44.19
C LEU A 761 -3.95 27.87 45.29
N ASP A 762 -3.62 28.25 46.52
CA ASP A 762 -3.94 27.46 47.69
C ASP A 762 -5.44 27.57 48.00
N VAL A 763 -6.17 26.50 47.66
CA VAL A 763 -7.63 26.40 47.82
C VAL A 763 -8.04 26.35 49.29
N GLU A 764 -7.15 25.94 50.20
CA GLU A 764 -7.48 25.86 51.63
C GLU A 764 -7.46 27.24 52.33
N SER A 765 -6.72 28.18 51.78
CA SER A 765 -6.53 29.53 52.34
C SER A 765 -7.71 30.49 52.12
N LYS A 766 -8.64 30.20 51.18
CA LYS A 766 -9.72 31.14 50.76
C LYS A 766 -11.10 30.48 50.78
N SER A 767 -12.02 30.99 51.61
CA SER A 767 -13.37 30.44 51.83
C SER A 767 -14.22 30.29 50.55
N VAL A 768 -14.17 31.29 49.66
CA VAL A 768 -14.92 31.30 48.39
C VAL A 768 -14.37 30.26 47.41
N LEU A 769 -13.05 30.16 47.22
CA LEU A 769 -12.45 29.14 46.37
C LEU A 769 -12.74 27.73 46.89
N LYS A 770 -12.74 27.55 48.22
CA LYS A 770 -13.10 26.28 48.87
C LYS A 770 -14.56 25.89 48.63
N PHE A 771 -15.47 26.87 48.51
CA PHE A 771 -16.86 26.63 48.14
C PHE A 771 -16.98 26.24 46.66
N VAL A 772 -16.38 27.02 45.75
CA VAL A 772 -16.39 26.74 44.31
C VAL A 772 -15.74 25.39 43.99
N ALA A 773 -14.61 25.06 44.64
CA ALA A 773 -13.95 23.77 44.51
C ALA A 773 -14.87 22.60 44.93
N ARG A 774 -15.60 22.75 46.04
CA ARG A 774 -16.55 21.73 46.53
C ARG A 774 -17.75 21.56 45.61
N VAL A 775 -18.32 22.67 45.11
CA VAL A 775 -19.41 22.62 44.12
C VAL A 775 -18.93 21.92 42.84
N TRP A 776 -17.73 22.25 42.36
CA TRP A 776 -17.15 21.59 41.19
C TRP A 776 -16.88 20.10 41.41
N GLU A 777 -16.28 19.73 42.55
CA GLU A 777 -16.02 18.34 42.91
C GLU A 777 -17.33 17.53 43.02
N TRP A 778 -18.40 18.13 43.56
CA TRP A 778 -19.73 17.53 43.60
C TRP A 778 -20.35 17.36 42.21
N SER A 779 -20.26 18.36 41.33
CA SER A 779 -20.87 18.32 40.00
C SER A 779 -20.10 17.45 38.99
N VAL A 780 -18.77 17.42 39.07
CA VAL A 780 -17.90 16.82 38.03
C VAL A 780 -17.18 15.56 38.54
N GLY A 781 -17.21 15.27 39.84
CA GLY A 781 -16.64 14.06 40.44
C GLY A 781 -15.10 14.05 40.54
N HIS A 782 -14.45 15.20 40.33
CA HIS A 782 -13.00 15.34 40.38
C HIS A 782 -12.57 16.65 41.05
N LYS A 783 -11.50 16.60 41.85
CA LYS A 783 -10.86 17.78 42.43
C LYS A 783 -10.30 18.69 41.34
N VAL A 784 -10.58 19.99 41.44
CA VAL A 784 -10.03 21.01 40.54
C VAL A 784 -8.91 21.77 41.25
N ALA A 785 -7.77 21.89 40.59
CA ALA A 785 -6.72 22.80 41.03
C ALA A 785 -6.94 24.15 40.34
N PHE A 786 -6.96 25.24 41.10
CA PHE A 786 -7.02 26.58 40.53
C PHE A 786 -5.60 27.10 40.30
N SER A 787 -5.39 27.72 39.15
CA SER A 787 -4.12 28.34 38.80
C SER A 787 -4.35 29.75 38.29
N GLN A 788 -3.37 30.63 38.49
CA GLN A 788 -3.39 32.01 38.03
C GLN A 788 -2.07 32.36 37.37
N GLY A 789 -2.05 33.41 36.55
CA GLY A 789 -0.83 33.99 36.02
C GLY A 789 -0.89 35.50 36.04
N ARG A 790 -0.60 36.14 34.89
CA ARG A 790 -0.59 37.60 34.77
C ARG A 790 -1.93 38.20 35.18
N PHE A 791 -1.84 39.31 35.92
CA PHE A 791 -3.00 40.08 36.39
C PHE A 791 -3.99 39.27 37.26
N ASN A 792 -3.54 38.17 37.89
CA ASN A 792 -4.37 37.21 38.62
C ASN A 792 -5.49 36.57 37.77
N LEU A 793 -5.33 36.59 36.44
CA LEU A 793 -6.22 35.93 35.49
C LEU A 793 -5.61 34.58 35.07
N PHE A 794 -6.39 33.75 34.39
CA PHE A 794 -5.86 32.56 33.69
C PHE A 794 -5.14 32.98 32.39
N CYS A 795 -4.15 33.87 32.55
CA CYS A 795 -3.26 34.37 31.50
C CYS A 795 -1.84 33.94 31.86
N PRO A 796 -1.18 33.11 31.05
CA PRO A 796 0.12 32.54 31.41
C PRO A 796 1.22 33.60 31.54
N TYR A 797 2.20 33.37 32.40
CA TYR A 797 3.40 34.20 32.49
C TYR A 797 4.23 34.12 31.20
N ARG A 798 4.90 35.23 30.88
CA ARG A 798 5.82 35.33 29.75
C ARG A 798 7.16 34.65 30.11
N LYS A 799 7.20 33.32 30.01
CA LYS A 799 8.38 32.50 30.28
C LYS A 799 8.81 31.75 29.01
N ALA A 800 10.12 31.51 28.89
CA ALA A 800 10.68 30.75 27.79
C ALA A 800 10.27 29.28 27.89
N LEU A 801 9.83 28.68 26.78
CA LEU A 801 9.52 27.26 26.66
C LEU A 801 10.51 26.60 25.71
N ASN A 802 11.44 25.81 26.25
CA ASN A 802 12.40 25.04 25.45
C ASN A 802 11.97 23.57 25.43
N VAL A 803 11.49 23.09 24.29
CA VAL A 803 11.01 21.72 24.10
C VAL A 803 12.10 20.91 23.40
N VAL A 804 12.61 19.86 24.04
CA VAL A 804 13.69 19.03 23.54
C VAL A 804 13.17 17.65 23.21
N VAL A 805 13.33 17.25 21.94
CA VAL A 805 13.05 15.91 21.44
C VAL A 805 14.31 15.06 21.54
N GLY A 806 14.23 13.97 22.31
CA GLY A 806 15.32 13.03 22.52
C GLY A 806 15.52 12.04 21.37
N ASN A 807 16.36 11.04 21.62
CA ASN A 807 16.65 9.97 20.66
C ASN A 807 15.50 8.95 20.60
N PRO A 808 15.21 8.35 19.43
CA PRO A 808 14.18 7.32 19.33
C PRO A 808 14.64 6.02 19.99
N ILE A 809 13.72 5.36 20.71
CA ILE A 809 13.85 4.01 21.24
C ILE A 809 13.22 3.06 20.21
N PRO A 810 14.02 2.19 19.54
CA PRO A 810 13.51 1.26 18.55
C PRO A 810 12.54 0.25 19.16
N VAL A 811 11.40 0.02 18.49
CA VAL A 811 10.40 -0.95 18.95
C VAL A 811 10.18 -2.04 17.90
N THR A 812 10.27 -3.30 18.35
CA THR A 812 9.89 -4.46 17.55
C THR A 812 8.38 -4.67 17.68
N GLN A 813 7.67 -4.72 16.54
CA GLN A 813 6.22 -4.84 16.55
C GLN A 813 5.76 -6.22 17.06
N GLN A 814 4.90 -6.25 18.09
CA GLN A 814 4.18 -7.45 18.53
C GLN A 814 2.68 -7.15 18.47
N ARG A 815 2.07 -7.51 17.34
CA ARG A 815 0.66 -7.16 17.06
C ARG A 815 -0.33 -7.97 17.90
N TRP A 816 0.03 -9.20 18.25
CA TRP A 816 -0.82 -10.17 18.93
C TRP A 816 -0.12 -10.60 20.22
N ASP A 817 -0.82 -10.44 21.33
CA ASP A 817 -0.34 -10.73 22.69
C ASP A 817 1.05 -10.13 23.04
N PRO A 818 1.14 -8.80 23.23
CA PRO A 818 2.39 -8.14 23.56
C PRO A 818 3.02 -8.71 24.84
N ASP A 819 4.29 -9.13 24.75
CA ASP A 819 5.03 -9.63 25.90
C ASP A 819 5.20 -8.53 26.95
N GLN A 820 4.68 -8.79 28.15
CA GLN A 820 4.74 -7.86 29.26
C GLN A 820 6.18 -7.60 29.73
N LYS A 821 7.09 -8.57 29.60
CA LYS A 821 8.52 -8.37 29.93
C LYS A 821 9.16 -7.36 28.98
N TYR A 822 8.89 -7.49 27.69
CA TYR A 822 9.39 -6.55 26.68
C TYR A 822 8.83 -5.13 26.88
N ILE A 823 7.54 -5.01 27.22
CA ILE A 823 6.92 -3.72 27.58
C ILE A 823 7.61 -3.07 28.78
N ASP A 824 7.91 -3.86 29.82
CA ASP A 824 8.54 -3.36 31.04
C ASP A 824 9.99 -2.90 30.79
N GLN A 825 10.74 -3.64 29.97
CA GLN A 825 12.08 -3.26 29.53
C GLN A 825 12.07 -1.93 28.77
N LEU A 826 11.18 -1.77 27.78
CA LEU A 826 11.04 -0.53 27.01
C LEU A 826 10.62 0.65 27.89
N HIS A 827 9.72 0.44 28.85
CA HIS A 827 9.28 1.47 29.78
C HIS A 827 10.43 1.94 30.69
N GLN A 828 11.27 1.02 31.17
CA GLN A 828 12.44 1.36 31.98
C GLN A 828 13.49 2.12 31.16
N GLN A 829 13.72 1.70 29.90
CA GLN A 829 14.59 2.41 28.98
C GLN A 829 14.09 3.83 28.69
N TYR A 830 12.77 4.01 28.53
CA TYR A 830 12.15 5.31 28.33
C TYR A 830 12.38 6.25 29.52
N ILE A 831 12.17 5.78 30.76
CA ILE A 831 12.39 6.59 31.97
C ILE A 831 13.86 7.02 32.05
N LYS A 832 14.79 6.10 31.80
CA LYS A 832 16.23 6.40 31.82
C LYS A 832 16.60 7.50 30.81
N GLN A 833 16.12 7.39 29.58
CA GLN A 833 16.40 8.41 28.56
C GLN A 833 15.76 9.77 28.88
N LEU A 834 14.60 9.78 29.53
CA LEU A 834 13.95 11.01 29.97
C LEU A 834 14.77 11.73 31.06
N GLU A 835 15.30 10.98 32.03
CA GLU A 835 16.20 11.47 33.09
C GLU A 835 17.52 11.99 32.51
N GLU A 836 18.12 11.26 31.57
CA GLU A 836 19.33 11.69 30.85
C GLU A 836 19.09 13.00 30.09
N LEU A 837 17.97 13.10 29.37
CA LEU A 837 17.63 14.30 28.61
C LEU A 837 17.46 15.53 29.51
N TRP A 838 16.84 15.37 30.68
CA TRP A 838 16.77 16.44 31.68
C TRP A 838 18.16 16.83 32.19
N ASN A 839 18.95 15.86 32.64
CA ASN A 839 20.25 16.12 33.25
C ASN A 839 21.25 16.77 32.30
N ASN A 840 21.21 16.41 31.02
CA ASN A 840 22.11 16.94 30.00
C ASN A 840 21.83 18.41 29.63
N TRP A 841 20.61 18.90 29.86
CA TRP A 841 20.16 20.20 29.31
C TRP A 841 19.64 21.20 30.35
N LYS A 842 19.34 20.77 31.58
CA LYS A 842 18.79 21.64 32.65
C LYS A 842 19.62 22.90 32.91
N ASP A 843 20.94 22.79 32.91
CA ASP A 843 21.86 23.90 33.18
C ASP A 843 21.93 24.87 31.99
N THR A 844 21.86 24.33 30.77
CA THR A 844 21.88 25.12 29.51
C THR A 844 20.66 26.02 29.39
N PHE A 845 19.49 25.53 29.83
CA PHE A 845 18.24 26.30 29.78
C PHE A 845 17.93 27.10 31.05
N GLY A 846 18.92 27.27 31.95
CA GLY A 846 18.81 28.16 33.11
C GLY A 846 17.85 27.68 34.20
N THR A 847 17.65 26.36 34.32
CA THR A 847 16.84 25.78 35.39
C THR A 847 17.49 26.07 36.75
N ARG A 848 16.70 26.45 37.77
CA ARG A 848 17.26 26.66 39.12
C ARG A 848 17.89 25.37 39.63
N LYS A 849 19.07 25.47 40.26
CA LYS A 849 19.82 24.32 40.82
C LYS A 849 19.02 23.49 41.84
N THR A 850 17.98 24.06 42.44
CA THR A 850 17.10 23.41 43.41
C THR A 850 16.05 22.48 42.78
N VAL A 851 15.77 22.63 41.48
CA VAL A 851 14.76 21.81 40.79
C VAL A 851 15.32 20.41 40.56
N ARG A 852 14.67 19.39 41.13
CA ARG A 852 15.00 17.98 40.91
C ARG A 852 14.00 17.36 39.96
N PHE A 853 14.47 16.48 39.09
CA PHE A 853 13.62 15.61 38.30
C PHE A 853 13.15 14.47 39.21
N VAL A 854 11.84 14.36 39.41
CA VAL A 854 11.26 13.36 40.31
C VAL A 854 10.25 12.53 39.54
N VAL A 855 10.52 11.24 39.43
CA VAL A 855 9.55 10.27 38.93
C VAL A 855 8.55 9.98 40.06
N VAL A 856 7.31 10.45 39.89
CA VAL A 856 6.18 10.21 40.79
C VAL A 856 5.24 9.16 40.21
N GLU A 857 4.31 8.64 41.04
CA GLU A 857 3.42 7.50 40.74
C GLU A 857 2.91 7.41 39.29
#